data_AF-A0A355UV21-F1
#
_entry.id   AF-A0A355UV21-F1
#
_cell.length_a   1.000
_cell.length_b   1.000
_cell.length_c   1.000
_cell.angle_alpha   90.00
_cell.angle_beta   90.00
_cell.angle_gamma   90.00
#
_symmetry.space_group_name_H-M   'P 1'
#
loop_
_entity.id
_entity.type
_entity.pdbx_description
1 polymer ?
#
loop_
_entity_poly.entity_id
_entity_poly.type
_entity_poly.pdbx_seq_one_letter_code
_entity_poly.pdbx_strand_id
1 'polypeptide(L)'
;NCPEERLEFIKEQAQSNLILTDEKAAEILDKGRWTENIDLSQPDDTAYVIFTSGSTGTPKGVVISHDSACNTILDINERFCITYKDKLIGISSFSFDLSVYDIFGALSSGAELKLAPSAYDMHLIKKMMASGDITVWNTVPSIMELLISNIDNDFTDDSLRAVMLSGDWIPLNLPEKIKKHFPNADVYSLGGATEASIWSIYYPVDSIEDSWNSIPYGYPLENQNIWILDENNNICPPNVRGEICIGGRGVAKGYLNDKERTEKSFFVHKTLGYIYKTGDIGMLSDRKWVIFLGRKDFQVKLHGYRIELGEIESCLSQCSNVSDAVADVKEVEGRKRLFAYVTPKTSGQIVKNTGFADKAAKLEYKVKGITSEKYELLQNRLDEISLGIMEKVFSEFDMGNEINIDRIITENNIDPKFRKIMTQWADSLAEAGIFEKKNESYCRTGSHTAENALKDFSFEEMNYWNAALEFLADCEENIISVLKGEKSSLSLLFKDGKSDIADNLYGDNPVSAGYNDIMAEAVKSFITDFPEKRTVRILEIGAGVGANSAAVLEKISGLDYTYDFTDMSPIFHEIAKDKLEKYDNVRYKLLDIDKSVSEQGYQAGSYDLIISGNVLHDSTDAGKALVNLRTLLGSNGALIMLEVTQKRQFHKISMGLTDSYSAYSDKFRLEQNSPLLEYEQWEKLISRAGYSDISSIPLSDGFNGGQNVITAAADKKYIYPDINEMYEMLRNRVMSYMIPDHIVILESFPYTSNKKINRKLLPVVDVKEEDTENYEPPSTETEIMLSGILEDILENSHLSVTANLVNAGIDSLGGITFNTRLQDNGINVGLSEIYAHPTIRELGKLIDERKNEDIEFGEI
;
A
#
# COMPACT_ATOMS: atom_id res chain seq x y z
N ASN A 1 11.41 20.48 11.46
CA ASN A 1 10.86 19.12 11.68
C ASN A 1 11.97 18.10 11.92
N CYS A 2 12.78 18.28 12.97
CA CYS A 2 13.75 17.28 13.44
C CYS A 2 13.17 16.71 14.75
N PRO A 3 13.04 15.38 14.91
CA PRO A 3 12.48 14.79 16.14
C PRO A 3 13.29 15.17 17.37
N GLU A 4 12.63 15.24 18.54
CA GLU A 4 13.27 15.67 19.80
C GLU A 4 14.44 14.76 20.20
N GLU A 5 14.28 13.44 20.10
CA GLU A 5 15.38 12.48 20.37
C GLU A 5 16.61 12.75 19.50
N ARG A 6 16.39 13.09 18.22
CA ARG A 6 17.47 13.40 17.28
C ARG A 6 18.14 14.74 17.60
N LEU A 7 17.36 15.75 18.00
CA LEU A 7 17.88 17.03 18.44
C LEU A 7 18.74 16.87 19.70
N GLU A 8 18.29 16.10 20.68
CA GLU A 8 19.06 15.82 21.90
C GLU A 8 20.36 15.09 21.59
N PHE A 9 20.34 14.08 20.70
CA PHE A 9 21.55 13.43 20.23
C PHE A 9 22.54 14.42 19.58
N ILE A 10 22.06 15.30 18.71
CA ILE A 10 22.90 16.31 18.05
C ILE A 10 23.51 17.27 19.09
N LYS A 11 22.73 17.74 20.06
CA LYS A 11 23.20 18.62 21.13
C LYS A 11 24.28 17.93 21.98
N GLU A 12 24.06 16.67 22.35
CA GLU A 12 25.02 15.87 23.13
C GLU A 12 26.34 15.71 22.38
N GLN A 13 26.28 15.37 21.08
CA GLN A 13 27.49 15.19 20.25
C GLN A 13 28.21 16.51 19.96
N ALA A 14 27.48 17.59 19.71
CA ALA A 14 28.05 18.90 19.35
C ALA A 14 28.70 19.61 20.54
N GLN A 15 28.24 19.36 21.77
CA GLN A 15 28.74 20.01 22.99
C GLN A 15 28.83 21.54 22.87
N SER A 16 27.83 22.15 22.23
CA SER A 16 27.84 23.58 21.87
C SER A 16 27.94 24.48 23.11
N ASN A 17 28.80 25.50 23.05
CA ASN A 17 28.94 26.49 24.11
C ASN A 17 27.71 27.41 24.26
N LEU A 18 26.94 27.58 23.17
CA LEU A 18 25.74 28.39 23.11
C LEU A 18 24.78 27.75 22.10
N ILE A 19 23.50 27.70 22.45
CA ILE A 19 22.42 27.35 21.53
C ILE A 19 21.64 28.64 21.25
N LEU A 20 21.62 29.05 19.97
CA LEU A 20 20.88 30.22 19.52
C LEU A 20 19.47 29.80 19.12
N THR A 21 18.49 30.16 19.94
CA THR A 21 17.06 30.13 19.59
C THR A 21 16.62 31.53 19.18
N ASP A 22 15.43 31.68 18.58
CA ASP A 22 14.91 32.99 18.15
C ASP A 22 14.84 34.00 19.31
N GLU A 23 14.34 33.55 20.47
CA GLU A 23 14.27 34.34 21.70
C GLU A 23 15.66 34.76 22.18
N LYS A 24 16.62 33.83 22.15
CA LYS A 24 17.99 34.10 22.60
C LYS A 24 18.71 35.04 21.64
N ALA A 25 18.49 34.88 20.34
CA ALA A 25 19.05 35.74 19.31
C ALA A 25 18.51 37.17 19.46
N ALA A 26 17.21 37.35 19.65
CA ALA A 26 16.60 38.66 19.91
C ALA A 26 17.19 39.32 21.16
N GLU A 27 17.30 38.58 22.27
CA GLU A 27 17.93 39.07 23.51
C GLU A 27 19.37 39.56 23.31
N ILE A 28 20.15 38.83 22.50
CA ILE A 28 21.54 39.16 22.20
C ILE A 28 21.60 40.43 21.33
N LEU A 29 20.79 40.50 20.26
CA LEU A 29 20.77 41.62 19.31
C LEU A 29 20.44 42.94 20.00
N ASP A 30 19.45 42.95 20.89
CA ASP A 30 19.02 44.13 21.65
C ASP A 30 20.09 44.69 22.60
N LYS A 31 21.05 43.86 23.01
CA LYS A 31 22.09 44.20 23.99
C LYS A 31 23.44 44.58 23.34
N GLY A 32 23.61 44.34 22.05
CA GLY A 32 24.91 44.42 21.38
C GLY A 32 25.27 45.79 20.79
N ARG A 33 26.59 46.06 20.72
CA ARG A 33 27.19 47.07 19.83
C ARG A 33 28.02 46.32 18.78
N TRP A 34 27.50 46.20 17.56
CA TRP A 34 27.98 45.25 16.54
C TRP A 34 29.00 45.81 15.53
N THR A 35 29.69 46.90 15.88
CA THR A 35 30.49 47.69 14.91
C THR A 35 32.00 47.44 14.96
N GLU A 36 32.49 46.53 15.81
CA GLU A 36 33.91 46.19 15.88
C GLU A 36 34.18 44.85 15.18
N ASN A 37 34.98 44.89 14.12
CA ASN A 37 35.46 43.69 13.44
C ASN A 37 36.56 43.06 14.30
N ILE A 38 36.20 42.04 15.08
CA ILE A 38 37.16 41.29 15.90
C ILE A 38 37.56 40.08 15.05
N ASP A 39 38.71 40.17 14.39
CA ASP A 39 39.26 39.09 13.56
C ASP A 39 39.79 37.96 14.45
N LEU A 40 38.88 37.05 14.84
CA LEU A 40 39.15 35.97 15.81
C LEU A 40 39.40 34.60 15.15
N SER A 41 39.08 34.44 13.86
CA SER A 41 39.10 33.13 13.18
C SER A 41 40.36 32.94 12.33
N GLN A 42 40.89 31.72 12.30
CA GLN A 42 41.98 31.29 11.42
C GLN A 42 41.45 30.37 10.29
N PRO A 43 42.15 30.27 9.13
CA PRO A 43 41.68 29.43 8.02
C PRO A 43 41.44 27.96 8.39
N ASP A 44 42.29 27.40 9.25
CA ASP A 44 42.17 26.01 9.71
C ASP A 44 41.12 25.82 10.80
N ASP A 45 40.48 26.87 11.32
CA ASP A 45 39.41 26.73 12.32
C ASP A 45 38.17 26.09 11.71
N THR A 46 37.36 25.43 12.55
CA THR A 46 36.10 24.83 12.10
C THR A 46 35.08 25.92 11.81
N ALA A 47 34.60 25.97 10.58
CA ALA A 47 33.56 26.90 10.15
C ALA A 47 32.16 26.39 10.51
N TYR A 48 31.88 25.11 10.23
CA TYR A 48 30.59 24.51 10.54
C TYR A 48 30.68 22.99 10.74
N VAL A 49 29.67 22.45 11.41
CA VAL A 49 29.41 21.01 11.51
C VAL A 49 27.98 20.74 11.06
N ILE A 50 27.81 19.97 9.98
CA ILE A 50 26.49 19.56 9.49
C ILE A 50 26.31 18.06 9.72
N PHE A 51 25.22 17.67 10.37
CA PHE A 51 24.90 16.26 10.61
C PHE A 51 24.19 15.64 9.42
N THR A 52 24.70 14.50 8.97
CA THR A 52 24.13 13.68 7.88
C THR A 52 23.69 12.32 8.40
N SER A 53 22.79 11.64 7.69
CA SER A 53 22.38 10.27 8.01
C SER A 53 23.56 9.30 7.98
N GLY A 54 23.57 8.32 8.88
CA GLY A 54 24.67 7.35 9.01
C GLY A 54 24.25 5.93 8.70
N SER A 55 25.10 5.17 8.01
CA SER A 55 24.84 3.76 7.63
C SER A 55 24.69 2.80 8.81
N THR A 56 25.13 3.19 10.01
CA THR A 56 24.95 2.44 11.26
C THR A 56 23.68 2.82 12.03
N GLY A 57 22.83 3.67 11.47
CA GLY A 57 21.59 4.15 12.09
C GLY A 57 21.73 5.35 13.03
N THR A 58 22.93 5.93 13.18
CA THR A 58 23.15 7.16 13.98
C THR A 58 23.75 8.30 13.14
N PRO A 59 23.26 9.54 13.29
CA PRO A 59 23.74 10.69 12.52
C PRO A 59 25.24 10.93 12.71
N LYS A 60 25.92 11.42 11.67
CA LYS A 60 27.35 11.76 11.70
C LYS A 60 27.56 13.24 11.39
N GLY A 61 28.26 13.96 12.27
CA GLY A 61 28.58 15.38 12.08
C GLY A 61 29.82 15.54 11.21
N VAL A 62 29.70 16.20 10.05
CA VAL A 62 30.83 16.46 9.14
C VAL A 62 31.49 17.78 9.51
N VAL A 63 32.80 17.77 9.78
CA VAL A 63 33.54 18.95 10.26
C VAL A 63 34.26 19.65 9.12
N ILE A 64 33.82 20.87 8.78
CA ILE A 64 34.37 21.67 7.67
C ILE A 64 35.16 22.87 8.21
N SER A 65 36.32 23.13 7.60
CA SER A 65 37.17 24.28 7.94
C SER A 65 36.76 25.56 7.20
N HIS A 66 37.18 26.73 7.69
CA HIS A 66 37.02 27.98 6.96
C HIS A 66 37.70 27.93 5.60
N ASP A 67 38.92 27.39 5.52
CA ASP A 67 39.68 27.25 4.28
C ASP A 67 38.92 26.43 3.23
N SER A 68 38.37 25.29 3.64
CA SER A 68 37.64 24.38 2.76
C SER A 68 36.36 25.00 2.22
N ALA A 69 35.57 25.64 3.09
CA ALA A 69 34.35 26.32 2.69
C ALA A 69 34.63 27.51 1.77
N CYS A 70 35.59 28.36 2.15
CA CYS A 70 35.96 29.55 1.36
C CYS A 70 36.50 29.16 -0.02
N ASN A 71 37.29 28.10 -0.12
CA ASN A 71 37.80 27.62 -1.41
C ASN A 71 36.65 27.32 -2.38
N THR A 72 35.65 26.55 -1.95
CA THR A 72 34.50 26.22 -2.80
C THR A 72 33.68 27.46 -3.15
N ILE A 73 33.35 28.29 -2.15
CA ILE A 73 32.49 29.47 -2.35
C ILE A 73 33.12 30.46 -3.33
N LEU A 74 34.41 30.77 -3.14
CA LEU A 74 35.11 31.74 -3.98
C LEU A 74 35.28 31.25 -5.41
N ASP A 75 35.60 29.97 -5.61
CA ASP A 75 35.70 29.39 -6.95
C ASP A 75 34.36 29.47 -7.69
N ILE A 76 33.26 29.07 -7.06
CA ILE A 76 31.93 29.14 -7.68
C ILE A 76 31.55 30.60 -8.01
N ASN A 77 31.83 31.54 -7.10
CA ASN A 77 31.57 32.96 -7.34
C ASN A 77 32.37 33.50 -8.53
N GLU A 78 33.67 33.20 -8.63
CA GLU A 78 34.52 33.62 -9.74
C GLU A 78 34.06 32.98 -11.06
N ARG A 79 33.80 31.68 -11.04
CA ARG A 79 33.43 30.86 -12.20
C ARG A 79 32.11 31.28 -12.82
N PHE A 80 31.11 31.59 -12.01
CA PHE A 80 29.78 32.01 -12.46
C PHE A 80 29.58 33.53 -12.39
N CYS A 81 30.68 34.28 -12.23
CA CYS A 81 30.72 35.74 -12.24
C CYS A 81 29.69 36.36 -11.29
N ILE A 82 29.60 35.85 -10.06
CA ILE A 82 28.70 36.37 -9.03
C ILE A 82 29.27 37.68 -8.47
N THR A 83 28.48 38.74 -8.46
CA THR A 83 28.91 40.09 -8.09
C THR A 83 27.86 40.81 -7.24
N TYR A 84 28.21 41.99 -6.73
CA TYR A 84 27.27 42.88 -6.01
C TYR A 84 26.00 43.29 -6.77
N LYS A 85 25.92 43.02 -8.07
CA LYS A 85 24.71 43.26 -8.87
C LYS A 85 23.71 42.12 -8.80
N ASP A 86 24.13 40.98 -8.27
CA ASP A 86 23.32 39.78 -8.21
C ASP A 86 22.40 39.76 -7.00
N LYS A 87 21.29 39.05 -7.18
CA LYS A 87 20.29 38.78 -6.15
C LYS A 87 20.11 37.27 -6.11
N LEU A 88 20.64 36.65 -5.07
CA LEU A 88 20.56 35.21 -4.84
C LEU A 88 19.28 34.90 -4.06
N ILE A 89 18.62 33.81 -4.39
CA ILE A 89 17.55 33.27 -3.55
C ILE A 89 18.13 32.36 -2.46
N GLY A 90 17.79 32.62 -1.20
CA GLY A 90 18.16 31.79 -0.05
C GLY A 90 16.99 30.90 0.34
N ILE A 91 17.00 29.65 -0.11
CA ILE A 91 15.91 28.68 0.12
C ILE A 91 16.36 27.43 0.85
N SER A 92 17.66 27.13 0.86
CA SER A 92 18.17 25.88 1.39
C SER A 92 18.04 25.83 2.92
N SER A 93 17.60 24.70 3.46
CA SER A 93 17.57 24.47 4.90
C SER A 93 18.97 24.62 5.51
N PHE A 94 19.07 25.28 6.68
CA PHE A 94 20.31 25.36 7.47
C PHE A 94 20.90 24.01 7.86
N SER A 95 20.08 22.95 7.86
CA SER A 95 20.54 21.59 8.09
C SER A 95 21.22 20.95 6.86
N PHE A 96 21.29 21.67 5.74
CA PHE A 96 21.89 21.22 4.48
C PHE A 96 23.01 22.17 4.05
N ASP A 97 24.07 21.61 3.51
CA ASP A 97 25.28 22.36 3.16
C ASP A 97 25.10 23.35 2.01
N LEU A 98 24.07 23.19 1.16
CA LEU A 98 23.71 24.21 0.17
C LEU A 98 23.40 25.58 0.79
N SER A 99 22.85 25.62 2.01
CA SER A 99 22.58 26.88 2.71
C SER A 99 23.85 27.69 2.99
N VAL A 100 25.00 27.01 3.11
CA VAL A 100 26.30 27.65 3.29
C VAL A 100 26.63 28.48 2.05
N TYR A 101 26.37 27.97 0.84
CA TYR A 101 26.57 28.75 -0.38
C TYR A 101 25.52 29.84 -0.56
N ASP A 102 24.24 29.57 -0.28
CA ASP A 102 23.18 30.59 -0.38
C ASP A 102 23.57 31.85 0.43
N ILE A 103 24.05 31.64 1.65
CA ILE A 103 24.42 32.74 2.56
C ILE A 103 25.77 33.35 2.18
N PHE A 104 26.83 32.55 2.19
CA PHE A 104 28.18 33.08 2.08
C PHE A 104 28.60 33.32 0.64
N GLY A 105 27.99 32.68 -0.35
CA GLY A 105 28.14 33.01 -1.77
C GLY A 105 27.64 34.42 -2.07
N ALA A 106 26.45 34.77 -1.57
CA ALA A 106 25.91 36.12 -1.70
C ALA A 106 26.77 37.16 -0.94
N LEU A 107 26.99 36.95 0.35
CA LEU A 107 27.64 37.94 1.21
C LEU A 107 29.11 38.18 0.86
N SER A 108 29.84 37.16 0.38
CA SER A 108 31.25 37.32 -0.01
C SER A 108 31.45 38.06 -1.34
N SER A 109 30.45 38.06 -2.22
CA SER A 109 30.48 38.78 -3.50
C SER A 109 29.87 40.18 -3.44
N GLY A 110 29.30 40.56 -2.28
CA GLY A 110 28.56 41.80 -2.07
C GLY A 110 27.15 41.77 -2.67
N ALA A 111 26.66 40.59 -3.09
CA ALA A 111 25.34 40.38 -3.66
C ALA A 111 24.24 40.47 -2.59
N GLU A 112 23.00 40.65 -3.01
CA GLU A 112 21.84 40.62 -2.13
C GLU A 112 21.33 39.19 -1.95
N LEU A 113 21.05 38.77 -0.71
CA LEU A 113 20.39 37.51 -0.41
C LEU A 113 18.90 37.73 -0.12
N LYS A 114 18.04 37.16 -0.96
CA LYS A 114 16.59 37.18 -0.79
C LYS A 114 16.13 35.90 -0.10
N LEU A 115 15.78 35.99 1.18
CA LEU A 115 15.35 34.83 1.96
C LEU A 115 13.92 34.43 1.63
N ALA A 116 13.70 33.15 1.32
CA ALA A 116 12.39 32.53 1.35
C ALA A 116 12.28 31.66 2.61
N PRO A 117 11.18 31.70 3.38
CA PRO A 117 11.01 30.89 4.59
C PRO A 117 11.11 29.39 4.34
N SER A 118 10.80 28.94 3.12
CA SER A 118 10.84 27.56 2.72
C SER A 118 11.09 27.43 1.22
N ALA A 119 11.90 26.45 0.81
CA ALA A 119 12.06 26.03 -0.59
C ALA A 119 10.75 25.54 -1.24
N TYR A 120 9.71 25.37 -0.43
CA TYR A 120 8.41 24.85 -0.81
C TYR A 120 7.32 25.93 -0.83
N ASP A 121 7.62 27.16 -0.45
CA ASP A 121 6.67 28.27 -0.55
C ASP A 121 6.65 28.81 -2.00
N MET A 122 5.99 28.06 -2.90
CA MET A 122 5.99 28.40 -4.32
C MET A 122 5.27 29.72 -4.60
N HIS A 123 4.30 30.11 -3.80
CA HIS A 123 3.61 31.39 -3.98
C HIS A 123 4.59 32.56 -3.79
N LEU A 124 5.33 32.57 -2.68
CA LEU A 124 6.36 33.58 -2.45
C LEU A 124 7.46 33.51 -3.51
N ILE A 125 7.95 32.32 -3.83
CA ILE A 125 9.01 32.13 -4.82
C ILE A 125 8.56 32.66 -6.20
N LYS A 126 7.35 32.33 -6.67
CA LYS A 126 6.78 32.88 -7.91
C LYS A 126 6.74 34.41 -7.87
N LYS A 127 6.31 34.99 -6.76
CA LYS A 127 6.25 36.45 -6.59
C LYS A 127 7.64 37.07 -6.71
N MET A 128 8.66 36.46 -6.11
CA MET A 128 10.05 36.90 -6.19
C MET A 128 10.62 36.80 -7.61
N MET A 129 10.30 35.72 -8.34
CA MET A 129 10.66 35.55 -9.75
C MET A 129 9.94 36.59 -10.63
N ALA A 130 8.63 36.77 -10.47
CA ALA A 130 7.84 37.70 -11.26
C ALA A 130 8.23 39.17 -11.06
N SER A 131 8.81 39.54 -9.91
CA SER A 131 9.39 40.87 -9.71
C SER A 131 10.70 41.12 -10.47
N GLY A 132 11.28 40.10 -11.11
CA GLY A 132 12.60 40.18 -11.74
C GLY A 132 13.72 40.39 -10.72
N ASP A 133 13.49 39.93 -9.49
CA ASP A 133 14.33 40.21 -8.32
C ASP A 133 15.36 39.11 -8.05
N ILE A 134 15.44 38.06 -8.85
CA ILE A 134 16.36 36.93 -8.63
C ILE A 134 17.21 36.75 -9.88
N THR A 135 18.54 36.86 -9.74
CA THR A 135 19.48 36.66 -10.86
C THR A 135 20.19 35.32 -10.79
N VAL A 136 20.27 34.72 -9.60
CA VAL A 136 21.01 33.48 -9.36
C VAL A 136 20.19 32.56 -8.46
N TRP A 137 20.02 31.31 -8.90
CA TRP A 137 19.29 30.29 -8.15
C TRP A 137 20.11 29.02 -7.97
N ASN A 138 20.46 28.72 -6.72
CA ASN A 138 21.00 27.44 -6.29
C ASN A 138 19.89 26.53 -5.73
N THR A 139 19.69 25.34 -6.31
CA THR A 139 18.65 24.41 -5.86
C THR A 139 18.89 22.97 -6.31
N VAL A 140 17.99 22.07 -5.90
CA VAL A 140 17.93 20.69 -6.39
C VAL A 140 16.97 20.57 -7.58
N PRO A 141 17.18 19.61 -8.51
CA PRO A 141 16.35 19.43 -9.70
C PRO A 141 14.84 19.36 -9.43
N SER A 142 14.43 18.63 -8.39
CA SER A 142 13.02 18.46 -8.04
C SER A 142 12.31 19.77 -7.65
N ILE A 143 13.01 20.69 -6.97
CA ILE A 143 12.46 22.01 -6.61
C ILE A 143 12.36 22.91 -7.85
N MET A 144 13.32 22.82 -8.77
CA MET A 144 13.24 23.54 -10.04
C MET A 144 12.10 23.02 -10.91
N GLU A 145 11.92 21.70 -11.00
CA GLU A 145 10.78 21.10 -11.69
C GLU A 145 9.45 21.49 -11.07
N LEU A 146 9.39 21.56 -9.74
CA LEU A 146 8.22 22.01 -9.01
C LEU A 146 7.86 23.44 -9.38
N LEU A 147 8.83 24.36 -9.41
CA LEU A 147 8.60 25.73 -9.87
C LEU A 147 8.04 25.72 -11.30
N ILE A 148 8.73 25.05 -12.22
CA ILE A 148 8.35 25.03 -13.66
C ILE A 148 6.94 24.47 -13.85
N SER A 149 6.54 23.49 -13.04
CA SER A 149 5.20 22.90 -13.09
C SER A 149 4.12 23.82 -12.52
N ASN A 150 4.51 24.84 -11.76
CA ASN A 150 3.60 25.75 -11.07
C ASN A 150 3.56 27.16 -11.68
N ILE A 151 4.48 27.53 -12.55
CA ILE A 151 4.43 28.79 -13.32
C ILE A 151 3.56 28.64 -14.57
N ASP A 152 2.93 29.73 -15.00
CA ASP A 152 2.13 29.73 -16.22
C ASP A 152 2.98 29.37 -17.44
N ASN A 153 2.40 28.64 -18.39
CA ASN A 153 3.11 28.21 -19.60
C ASN A 153 3.71 29.35 -20.42
N ASP A 154 3.10 30.54 -20.34
CA ASP A 154 3.50 31.76 -21.05
C ASP A 154 4.38 32.69 -20.18
N PHE A 155 4.64 32.33 -18.91
CA PHE A 155 5.53 33.09 -18.04
C PHE A 155 6.96 33.03 -18.56
N THR A 156 7.60 34.19 -18.63
CA THR A 156 9.03 34.33 -18.96
C THR A 156 9.68 35.38 -18.08
N ASP A 157 10.92 35.12 -17.65
CA ASP A 157 11.73 36.05 -16.85
C ASP A 157 13.18 36.07 -17.37
N ASP A 158 13.61 37.25 -17.79
CA ASP A 158 14.92 37.51 -18.35
C ASP A 158 15.98 37.85 -17.29
N SER A 159 15.58 38.04 -16.03
CA SER A 159 16.47 38.46 -14.94
C SER A 159 17.33 37.32 -14.39
N LEU A 160 16.78 36.10 -14.37
CA LEU A 160 17.50 34.90 -13.95
C LEU A 160 18.58 34.55 -14.98
N ARG A 161 19.85 34.61 -14.56
CA ARG A 161 21.01 34.38 -15.43
C ARG A 161 21.81 33.12 -15.09
N ALA A 162 21.69 32.60 -13.87
CA ALA A 162 22.43 31.41 -13.46
C ALA A 162 21.56 30.48 -12.62
N VAL A 163 21.42 29.24 -13.08
CA VAL A 163 20.73 28.17 -12.36
C VAL A 163 21.73 27.07 -12.05
N MET A 164 21.95 26.86 -10.76
CA MET A 164 22.87 25.86 -10.22
C MET A 164 22.05 24.68 -9.69
N LEU A 165 22.16 23.53 -10.34
CA LEU A 165 21.44 22.31 -9.99
C LEU A 165 22.37 21.30 -9.34
N SER A 166 22.02 20.83 -8.15
CA SER A 166 22.83 19.83 -7.43
C SER A 166 21.99 18.93 -6.53
N GLY A 167 22.63 18.06 -5.74
CA GLY A 167 21.95 17.26 -4.73
C GLY A 167 21.29 15.99 -5.28
N ASP A 168 20.77 15.97 -6.50
CA ASP A 168 20.15 14.79 -7.13
C ASP A 168 20.53 14.64 -8.62
N TRP A 169 20.04 13.56 -9.23
CA TRP A 169 20.10 13.30 -10.66
C TRP A 169 19.38 14.41 -11.44
N ILE A 170 20.03 14.96 -12.47
CA ILE A 170 19.45 16.02 -13.31
C ILE A 170 18.89 15.40 -14.59
N PRO A 171 17.57 15.45 -14.82
CA PRO A 171 16.94 14.95 -16.05
C PRO A 171 17.40 15.71 -17.29
N LEU A 172 17.50 15.01 -18.42
CA LEU A 172 17.96 15.59 -19.68
C LEU A 172 17.02 16.67 -20.22
N ASN A 173 15.71 16.58 -19.96
CA ASN A 173 14.74 17.56 -20.44
C ASN A 173 14.65 18.82 -19.56
N LEU A 174 15.17 18.81 -18.33
CA LEU A 174 15.04 19.91 -17.39
C LEU A 174 15.75 21.21 -17.87
N PRO A 175 17.00 21.17 -18.39
CA PRO A 175 17.67 22.37 -18.91
C PRO A 175 16.87 23.08 -20.01
N GLU A 176 16.24 22.35 -20.92
CA GLU A 176 15.41 22.95 -21.98
C GLU A 176 14.14 23.59 -21.41
N LYS A 177 13.50 22.95 -20.42
CA LYS A 177 12.36 23.53 -19.71
C LYS A 177 12.74 24.81 -18.97
N ILE A 178 13.90 24.85 -18.33
CA ILE A 178 14.42 26.06 -17.67
C ILE A 178 14.59 27.17 -18.71
N LYS A 179 15.30 26.89 -19.82
CA LYS A 179 15.54 27.90 -20.87
C LYS A 179 14.27 28.42 -21.55
N LYS A 180 13.20 27.62 -21.58
CA LYS A 180 11.90 28.06 -22.09
C LYS A 180 11.34 29.25 -21.28
N HIS A 181 11.44 29.19 -19.96
CA HIS A 181 10.91 30.21 -19.05
C HIS A 181 11.94 31.28 -18.67
N PHE A 182 13.23 30.92 -18.68
CA PHE A 182 14.35 31.76 -18.29
C PHE A 182 15.41 31.79 -19.39
N PRO A 183 15.19 32.53 -20.49
CA PRO A 183 16.00 32.43 -21.70
C PRO A 183 17.45 32.89 -21.53
N ASN A 184 17.72 33.76 -20.54
CA ASN A 184 19.06 34.25 -20.21
C ASN A 184 19.81 33.36 -19.20
N ALA A 185 19.16 32.29 -18.70
CA ALA A 185 19.75 31.44 -17.67
C ALA A 185 20.75 30.45 -18.26
N ASP A 186 21.99 30.53 -17.79
CA ASP A 186 22.95 29.43 -17.90
C ASP A 186 22.64 28.37 -16.85
N VAL A 187 22.61 27.10 -17.27
CA VAL A 187 22.34 25.96 -16.39
C VAL A 187 23.63 25.24 -16.08
N TYR A 188 23.94 25.10 -14.79
CA TYR A 188 25.14 24.44 -14.30
C TYR A 188 24.75 23.21 -13.47
N SER A 189 25.34 22.07 -13.79
CA SER A 189 25.34 20.89 -12.94
C SER A 189 26.46 21.03 -11.91
N LEU A 190 26.15 20.83 -10.64
CA LEU A 190 27.12 20.80 -9.55
C LEU A 190 26.99 19.49 -8.78
N GLY A 191 28.12 18.94 -8.37
CA GLY A 191 28.20 17.68 -7.64
C GLY A 191 29.20 17.75 -6.51
N GLY A 192 28.97 16.94 -5.48
CA GLY A 192 29.85 16.89 -4.32
C GLY A 192 29.24 16.07 -3.20
N ALA A 193 29.87 16.16 -2.05
CA ALA A 193 29.42 15.56 -0.81
C ALA A 193 29.65 16.56 0.32
N THR A 194 28.85 16.47 1.38
CA THR A 194 29.05 17.27 2.59
C THR A 194 30.47 17.12 3.13
N GLU A 195 31.05 15.93 3.02
CA GLU A 195 32.43 15.62 3.38
C GLU A 195 33.51 16.31 2.50
N ALA A 196 33.11 17.08 1.49
CA ALA A 196 33.99 17.82 0.60
C ALA A 196 33.53 19.27 0.33
N SER A 197 32.89 19.90 1.32
CA SER A 197 32.50 21.32 1.33
C SER A 197 31.60 21.72 0.16
N ILE A 198 30.32 21.32 0.25
CA ILE A 198 29.22 21.66 -0.67
C ILE A 198 29.38 20.97 -2.04
N TRP A 199 30.36 21.41 -2.84
CA TRP A 199 30.63 20.91 -4.18
C TRP A 199 32.11 20.68 -4.40
N SER A 200 32.41 19.75 -5.31
CA SER A 200 33.77 19.39 -5.73
C SER A 200 33.91 19.24 -7.24
N ILE A 201 32.79 19.21 -7.97
CA ILE A 201 32.75 19.01 -9.40
C ILE A 201 31.61 19.82 -10.04
N TYR A 202 31.79 20.28 -11.27
CA TYR A 202 30.79 21.05 -12.02
C TYR A 202 30.77 20.73 -13.51
N TYR A 203 29.64 20.93 -14.17
CA TYR A 203 29.50 20.84 -15.62
C TYR A 203 28.59 21.96 -16.17
N PRO A 204 29.06 22.78 -17.15
CA PRO A 204 28.20 23.73 -17.86
C PRO A 204 27.32 22.99 -18.87
N VAL A 205 26.01 23.21 -18.81
CA VAL A 205 25.03 22.50 -19.66
C VAL A 205 24.74 23.31 -20.92
N ASP A 206 25.68 23.30 -21.85
CA ASP A 206 25.57 24.02 -23.12
C ASP A 206 24.77 23.23 -24.17
N SER A 207 24.91 21.90 -24.16
CA SER A 207 24.27 20.98 -25.09
C SER A 207 24.08 19.61 -24.44
N ILE A 208 23.07 18.87 -24.90
CA ILE A 208 22.78 17.50 -24.46
C ILE A 208 23.09 16.54 -25.61
N GLU A 209 23.82 15.46 -25.33
CA GLU A 209 24.09 14.42 -26.33
C GLU A 209 23.05 13.29 -26.21
N ASP A 210 22.54 12.79 -27.35
CA ASP A 210 21.54 11.71 -27.41
C ASP A 210 21.97 10.43 -26.67
N SER A 211 23.28 10.22 -26.50
CA SER A 211 23.84 9.05 -25.83
C SER A 211 23.83 9.14 -24.31
N TRP A 212 23.54 10.31 -23.74
CA TRP A 212 23.54 10.49 -22.30
C TRP A 212 22.27 9.92 -21.71
N ASN A 213 22.40 9.28 -20.55
CA ASN A 213 21.25 8.95 -19.72
C ASN A 213 20.92 10.11 -18.76
N SER A 214 21.91 10.95 -18.43
CA SER A 214 21.76 12.08 -17.51
C SER A 214 22.80 13.17 -17.76
N ILE A 215 22.58 14.34 -17.17
CA ILE A 215 23.59 15.40 -17.20
C ILE A 215 24.87 14.93 -16.47
N PRO A 216 26.05 15.22 -17.02
CA PRO A 216 27.34 14.90 -16.42
C PRO A 216 27.60 15.51 -15.04
N TYR A 217 28.48 14.87 -14.26
CA TYR A 217 29.06 15.48 -13.05
C TYR A 217 30.17 16.48 -13.41
N GLY A 218 30.95 16.20 -14.46
CA GLY A 218 31.81 17.19 -15.09
C GLY A 218 33.26 17.23 -14.60
N TYR A 219 33.76 18.44 -14.34
CA TYR A 219 35.16 18.78 -14.07
C TYR A 219 35.39 19.17 -12.62
N PRO A 220 36.55 18.83 -12.01
CA PRO A 220 36.85 19.23 -10.64
C PRO A 220 36.86 20.75 -10.47
N LEU A 221 36.44 21.20 -9.29
CA LEU A 221 36.57 22.59 -8.85
C LEU A 221 38.04 22.96 -8.54
N GLU A 222 38.31 24.25 -8.43
CA GLU A 222 39.66 24.77 -8.18
C GLU A 222 40.20 24.31 -6.82
N ASN A 223 41.49 23.95 -6.81
CA ASN A 223 42.18 23.32 -5.68
C ASN A 223 41.54 22.03 -5.15
N GLN A 224 40.60 21.45 -5.88
CA GLN A 224 40.01 20.15 -5.63
C GLN A 224 40.42 19.16 -6.74
N ASN A 225 40.40 17.87 -6.42
CA ASN A 225 40.74 16.81 -7.35
C ASN A 225 39.69 15.71 -7.26
N ILE A 226 39.29 15.16 -8.40
CA ILE A 226 38.45 13.98 -8.48
C ILE A 226 39.28 12.83 -9.07
N TRP A 227 39.36 11.72 -8.34
CA TRP A 227 40.06 10.52 -8.74
C TRP A 227 39.08 9.36 -8.85
N ILE A 228 39.26 8.52 -9.88
CA ILE A 228 38.56 7.24 -9.99
C ILE A 228 39.55 6.17 -9.53
N LEU A 229 39.28 5.51 -8.41
CA LEU A 229 40.19 4.55 -7.80
C LEU A 229 39.65 3.11 -7.86
N ASP A 230 40.55 2.14 -8.05
CA ASP A 230 40.24 0.71 -7.94
C ASP A 230 40.22 0.24 -6.46
N GLU A 231 39.93 -1.04 -6.22
CA GLU A 231 39.88 -1.63 -4.88
C GLU A 231 41.22 -1.59 -4.13
N ASN A 232 42.33 -1.45 -4.85
CA ASN A 232 43.68 -1.31 -4.30
C ASN A 232 44.09 0.17 -4.13
N ASN A 233 43.17 1.11 -4.38
CA ASN A 233 43.35 2.57 -4.39
C ASN A 233 44.30 3.08 -5.49
N ASN A 234 44.46 2.36 -6.61
CA ASN A 234 45.18 2.89 -7.78
C ASN A 234 44.25 3.67 -8.71
N ILE A 235 44.78 4.65 -9.43
CA ILE A 235 44.01 5.43 -10.41
C ILE A 235 43.58 4.53 -11.58
N CYS A 236 42.28 4.51 -11.86
CA CYS A 236 41.68 3.85 -13.02
C CYS A 236 41.99 4.63 -14.32
N PRO A 237 42.31 3.93 -15.43
CA PRO A 237 42.36 4.55 -16.76
C PRO A 237 41.00 5.12 -17.20
N PRO A 238 40.96 6.00 -18.23
CA PRO A 238 39.71 6.44 -18.83
C PRO A 238 38.79 5.27 -19.24
N ASN A 239 37.49 5.47 -19.11
CA ASN A 239 36.42 4.49 -19.36
C ASN A 239 36.48 3.21 -18.51
N VAL A 240 37.31 3.18 -17.45
CA VAL A 240 37.35 2.09 -16.47
C VAL A 240 36.57 2.52 -15.22
N ARG A 241 35.64 1.66 -14.81
CA ARG A 241 34.81 1.84 -13.62
C ARG A 241 35.66 1.75 -12.35
N GLY A 242 35.46 2.68 -11.42
CA GLY A 242 36.05 2.68 -10.09
C GLY A 242 35.28 3.56 -9.11
N GLU A 243 35.74 3.64 -7.87
CA GLU A 243 35.16 4.48 -6.83
C GLU A 243 35.59 5.94 -7.02
N ILE A 244 34.62 6.86 -7.03
CA ILE A 244 34.87 8.29 -7.09
C ILE A 244 35.41 8.74 -5.73
N CYS A 245 36.55 9.41 -5.75
CA CYS A 245 37.27 9.87 -4.58
C CYS A 245 37.61 11.35 -4.74
N ILE A 246 37.47 12.11 -3.66
CA ILE A 246 37.69 13.57 -3.65
C ILE A 246 38.94 13.89 -2.86
N GLY A 247 39.82 14.73 -3.40
CA GLY A 247 41.01 15.25 -2.73
C GLY A 247 41.11 16.77 -2.87
N GLY A 248 42.05 17.38 -2.13
CA GLY A 248 42.31 18.82 -2.21
C GLY A 248 41.68 19.63 -1.06
N ARG A 249 41.59 20.95 -1.23
CA ARG A 249 41.27 21.89 -0.14
C ARG A 249 39.83 21.80 0.37
N GLY A 250 38.90 21.33 -0.47
CA GLY A 250 37.49 21.17 -0.09
C GLY A 250 37.21 20.01 0.87
N VAL A 251 38.15 19.07 1.06
CA VAL A 251 37.91 17.87 1.88
C VAL A 251 37.77 18.21 3.37
N ALA A 252 36.75 17.64 4.02
CA ALA A 252 36.47 17.81 5.44
C ALA A 252 37.62 17.33 6.34
N LYS A 253 37.67 17.84 7.58
CA LYS A 253 38.61 17.34 8.60
C LYS A 253 38.32 15.90 9.04
N GLY A 254 37.08 15.46 8.85
CA GLY A 254 36.56 14.16 9.30
C GLY A 254 35.18 14.29 9.93
N TYR A 255 34.80 13.27 10.70
CA TYR A 255 33.55 13.27 11.45
C TYR A 255 33.77 13.67 12.91
N LEU A 256 32.85 14.47 13.45
CA LEU A 256 32.87 14.97 14.82
C LEU A 256 32.85 13.79 15.80
N ASN A 257 33.84 13.72 16.68
CA ASN A 257 33.96 12.71 17.73
C ASN A 257 33.91 11.23 17.26
N ASP A 258 34.08 10.96 15.96
CA ASP A 258 34.01 9.61 15.38
C ASP A 258 35.26 9.30 14.55
N LYS A 259 36.32 8.90 15.27
CA LYS A 259 37.61 8.54 14.66
C LYS A 259 37.51 7.30 13.77
N GLU A 260 36.71 6.30 14.18
CA GLU A 260 36.60 5.05 13.44
C GLU A 260 35.95 5.24 12.06
N ARG A 261 34.83 5.97 11.98
CA ARG A 261 34.23 6.30 10.68
C ARG A 261 35.15 7.21 9.88
N THR A 262 35.86 8.14 10.53
CA THR A 262 36.79 9.04 9.85
C THR A 262 37.89 8.25 9.14
N GLU A 263 38.53 7.28 9.80
CA GLU A 263 39.58 6.45 9.20
C GLU A 263 39.06 5.50 8.11
N LYS A 264 37.76 5.15 8.13
CA LYS A 264 37.12 4.35 7.07
C LYS A 264 36.81 5.17 5.82
N SER A 265 36.37 6.41 5.98
CA SER A 265 35.95 7.28 4.87
C SER A 265 37.07 8.18 4.33
N PHE A 266 38.06 8.51 5.16
CA PHE A 266 39.14 9.44 4.82
C PHE A 266 40.50 8.76 5.03
N PHE A 267 41.42 8.95 4.08
CA PHE A 267 42.74 8.36 4.17
C PHE A 267 43.80 9.21 3.45
N VAL A 268 45.06 9.04 3.84
CA VAL A 268 46.20 9.67 3.17
C VAL A 268 46.74 8.73 2.10
N HIS A 269 46.49 9.06 0.83
CA HIS A 269 47.09 8.36 -0.30
C HIS A 269 48.54 8.81 -0.51
N LYS A 270 49.45 7.86 -0.73
CA LYS A 270 50.91 8.10 -0.78
C LYS A 270 51.34 9.19 -1.77
N THR A 271 50.65 9.30 -2.91
CA THR A 271 50.97 10.26 -3.97
C THR A 271 49.91 11.33 -4.20
N LEU A 272 48.69 11.14 -3.68
CA LEU A 272 47.54 12.00 -3.99
C LEU A 272 47.12 12.86 -2.79
N GLY A 273 47.75 12.66 -1.62
CA GLY A 273 47.44 13.40 -0.41
C GLY A 273 46.19 12.87 0.29
N TYR A 274 45.53 13.74 1.04
CA TYR A 274 44.32 13.39 1.79
C TYR A 274 43.11 13.23 0.87
N ILE A 275 42.42 12.11 0.99
CA ILE A 275 41.31 11.70 0.12
C ILE A 275 40.09 11.32 0.97
N TYR A 276 38.91 11.74 0.51
CA TYR A 276 37.61 11.24 0.92
C TYR A 276 37.05 10.23 -0.11
N LYS A 277 36.57 9.09 0.38
CA LYS A 277 35.88 8.05 -0.40
C LYS A 277 34.38 8.32 -0.41
N THR A 278 33.78 8.63 -1.57
CA THR A 278 32.38 9.05 -1.62
C THR A 278 31.40 7.88 -1.55
N GLY A 279 31.86 6.66 -1.86
CA GLY A 279 31.02 5.48 -2.08
C GLY A 279 30.29 5.50 -3.43
N ASP A 280 30.45 6.55 -4.22
CA ASP A 280 29.93 6.64 -5.57
C ASP A 280 30.84 5.89 -6.54
N ILE A 281 30.23 5.29 -7.54
CA ILE A 281 30.92 4.58 -8.60
C ILE A 281 30.80 5.38 -9.88
N GLY A 282 31.92 5.57 -10.56
CA GLY A 282 31.99 6.32 -11.79
C GLY A 282 33.14 5.89 -12.68
N MET A 283 33.33 6.66 -13.75
CA MET A 283 34.47 6.54 -14.64
C MET A 283 34.84 7.90 -15.20
N LEU A 284 36.11 8.05 -15.59
CA LEU A 284 36.58 9.24 -16.29
C LEU A 284 36.36 9.04 -17.80
N SER A 285 35.67 9.97 -18.46
CA SER A 285 35.48 9.90 -19.92
C SER A 285 36.77 10.23 -20.68
N ASP A 286 36.82 9.91 -21.97
CA ASP A 286 37.94 10.31 -22.84
C ASP A 286 38.10 11.84 -22.95
N ARG A 287 37.00 12.57 -22.71
CA ARG A 287 36.98 14.04 -22.63
C ARG A 287 37.29 14.57 -21.22
N LYS A 288 37.77 13.70 -20.33
CA LYS A 288 38.25 13.99 -18.96
C LYS A 288 37.20 14.57 -18.00
N TRP A 289 35.93 14.36 -18.27
CA TRP A 289 34.86 14.65 -17.31
C TRP A 289 34.37 13.35 -16.66
N VAL A 290 33.87 13.46 -15.44
CA VAL A 290 33.46 12.30 -14.64
C VAL A 290 32.02 11.93 -14.97
N ILE A 291 31.81 10.65 -15.22
CA ILE A 291 30.51 10.02 -15.42
C ILE A 291 30.15 9.24 -14.17
N PHE A 292 29.00 9.56 -13.58
CA PHE A 292 28.43 8.82 -12.45
C PHE A 292 27.66 7.59 -12.95
N LEU A 293 27.89 6.43 -12.32
CA LEU A 293 27.31 5.14 -12.70
C LEU A 293 26.43 4.53 -11.59
N GLY A 294 26.35 5.15 -10.41
CA GLY A 294 25.58 4.65 -9.27
C GLY A 294 26.40 4.63 -7.97
N ARG A 295 25.86 4.01 -6.92
CA ARG A 295 26.55 3.83 -5.62
C ARG A 295 27.01 2.40 -5.37
N LYS A 296 28.00 2.27 -4.50
CA LYS A 296 28.52 0.99 -4.00
C LYS A 296 27.67 0.41 -2.85
N ASP A 297 27.01 1.28 -2.10
CA ASP A 297 26.15 0.97 -0.95
C ASP A 297 24.65 1.13 -1.29
N PHE A 298 23.78 0.97 -0.30
CA PHE A 298 22.31 1.12 -0.42
C PHE A 298 21.82 2.54 -0.11
N GLN A 299 22.72 3.52 -0.09
CA GLN A 299 22.31 4.89 0.11
C GLN A 299 21.57 5.41 -1.13
N VAL A 300 20.45 6.10 -0.91
CA VAL A 300 19.60 6.64 -1.96
C VAL A 300 19.46 8.14 -1.84
N LYS A 301 19.14 8.79 -2.96
CA LYS A 301 18.72 10.19 -3.01
C LYS A 301 17.24 10.21 -3.39
N LEU A 302 16.42 10.83 -2.56
CA LEU A 302 14.98 10.97 -2.78
C LEU A 302 14.58 12.41 -2.50
N HIS A 303 14.00 13.08 -3.50
CA HIS A 303 13.60 14.49 -3.43
C HIS A 303 14.75 15.44 -2.98
N GLY A 304 15.99 15.15 -3.37
CA GLY A 304 17.18 15.90 -2.95
C GLY A 304 17.73 15.54 -1.56
N TYR A 305 17.04 14.72 -0.77
CA TYR A 305 17.54 14.23 0.51
C TYR A 305 18.41 12.99 0.33
N ARG A 306 19.56 12.98 1.02
CA ARG A 306 20.43 11.82 1.14
C ARG A 306 19.86 10.92 2.26
N ILE A 307 19.34 9.75 1.89
CA ILE A 307 18.68 8.80 2.80
C ILE A 307 19.53 7.53 2.93
N GLU A 308 19.86 7.17 4.17
CA GLU A 308 20.47 5.88 4.50
C GLU A 308 19.37 4.88 4.85
N LEU A 309 19.10 3.94 3.94
CA LEU A 309 18.06 2.92 4.15
C LEU A 309 18.31 2.09 5.42
N GLY A 310 19.59 1.86 5.77
CA GLY A 310 19.98 1.15 6.99
C GLY A 310 19.54 1.83 8.29
N GLU A 311 19.33 3.15 8.29
CA GLU A 311 18.83 3.88 9.47
C GLU A 311 17.35 3.56 9.74
N ILE A 312 16.56 3.45 8.67
CA ILE A 312 15.16 3.02 8.73
C ILE A 312 15.08 1.55 9.15
N GLU A 313 15.88 0.70 8.51
CA GLU A 313 15.97 -0.73 8.82
C GLU A 313 16.34 -0.97 10.29
N SER A 314 17.33 -0.23 10.80
CA SER A 314 17.76 -0.32 12.21
C SER A 314 16.68 0.15 13.18
N CYS A 315 15.96 1.23 12.85
CA CYS A 315 14.84 1.71 13.66
C CYS A 315 13.73 0.66 13.74
N LEU A 316 13.30 0.12 12.60
CA LEU A 316 12.24 -0.90 12.52
C LEU A 316 12.64 -2.23 13.18
N SER A 317 13.90 -2.63 13.09
CA SER A 317 14.39 -3.86 13.74
C SER A 317 14.32 -3.80 15.28
N GLN A 318 14.17 -2.60 15.85
CA GLN A 318 13.98 -2.41 17.29
C GLN A 318 12.52 -2.42 17.71
N CYS A 319 11.57 -2.40 16.76
CA CYS A 319 10.14 -2.48 17.05
C CYS A 319 9.76 -3.84 17.63
N SER A 320 8.71 -3.84 18.44
CA SER A 320 8.14 -5.06 19.00
C SER A 320 7.74 -6.03 17.88
N ASN A 321 8.05 -7.31 18.05
CA ASN A 321 7.67 -8.39 17.14
C ASN A 321 8.19 -8.30 15.69
N VAL A 322 9.08 -7.35 15.36
CA VAL A 322 9.84 -7.37 14.10
C VAL A 322 11.05 -8.30 14.25
N SER A 323 11.22 -9.22 13.29
CA SER A 323 12.41 -10.08 13.19
C SER A 323 13.48 -9.41 12.34
N ASP A 324 13.13 -9.03 11.12
CA ASP A 324 14.03 -8.40 10.17
C ASP A 324 13.31 -7.28 9.42
N ALA A 325 14.05 -6.25 9.01
CA ALA A 325 13.53 -5.12 8.25
C ALA A 325 14.44 -4.81 7.05
N VAL A 326 13.82 -4.41 5.93
CA VAL A 326 14.50 -3.95 4.72
C VAL A 326 13.77 -2.71 4.20
N ALA A 327 14.50 -1.63 3.95
CA ALA A 327 13.96 -0.45 3.29
C ALA A 327 14.45 -0.42 1.84
N ASP A 328 13.60 0.04 0.92
CA ASP A 328 13.92 0.13 -0.51
C ASP A 328 13.14 1.27 -1.16
N VAL A 329 13.67 1.85 -2.23
CA VAL A 329 12.91 2.82 -3.04
C VAL A 329 12.33 2.08 -4.25
N LYS A 330 11.01 2.16 -4.41
CA LYS A 330 10.28 1.57 -5.55
C LYS A 330 9.73 2.68 -6.43
N GLU A 331 9.63 2.40 -7.72
CA GLU A 331 8.95 3.29 -8.66
C GLU A 331 7.51 2.80 -8.83
N VAL A 332 6.55 3.66 -8.51
CA VAL A 332 5.11 3.41 -8.60
C VAL A 332 4.53 4.55 -9.42
N GLU A 333 3.91 4.23 -10.56
CA GLU A 333 3.37 5.23 -11.51
C GLU A 333 4.38 6.31 -11.97
N GLY A 334 5.64 5.90 -12.16
CA GLY A 334 6.70 6.83 -12.57
C GLY A 334 7.23 7.72 -11.44
N ARG A 335 6.77 7.55 -10.19
CA ARG A 335 7.25 8.27 -9.01
C ARG A 335 8.03 7.35 -8.09
N LYS A 336 9.13 7.83 -7.54
CA LYS A 336 9.92 7.10 -6.53
C LYS A 336 9.26 7.25 -5.16
N ARG A 337 8.96 6.13 -4.51
CA ARG A 337 8.42 6.04 -3.15
C ARG A 337 9.30 5.16 -2.27
N LEU A 338 9.39 5.49 -0.99
CA LEU A 338 10.14 4.77 0.02
C LEU A 338 9.25 3.69 0.66
N PHE A 339 9.67 2.43 0.54
CA PHE A 339 9.00 1.29 1.16
C PHE A 339 9.87 0.73 2.29
N ALA A 340 9.22 0.23 3.32
CA ALA A 340 9.82 -0.68 4.28
C ALA A 340 9.10 -2.02 4.30
N TYR A 341 9.87 -3.09 4.40
CA TYR A 341 9.40 -4.46 4.44
C TYR A 341 9.88 -5.09 5.72
N VAL A 342 8.97 -5.72 6.48
CA VAL A 342 9.29 -6.32 7.77
C VAL A 342 8.83 -7.77 7.81
N THR A 343 9.56 -8.60 8.56
CA THR A 343 9.13 -9.97 8.89
C THR A 343 8.73 -10.07 10.35
N PRO A 344 7.68 -10.83 10.69
CA PRO A 344 7.25 -11.02 12.06
C PRO A 344 8.17 -12.00 12.80
N LYS A 345 8.27 -11.86 14.12
CA LYS A 345 8.95 -12.87 14.97
C LYS A 345 8.17 -14.18 14.97
N THR A 346 8.90 -15.29 14.95
CA THR A 346 8.32 -16.62 15.09
C THR A 346 8.17 -16.99 16.57
N SER A 347 7.05 -17.59 16.96
CA SER A 347 6.76 -18.03 18.34
C SER A 347 7.63 -19.20 18.83
N GLY A 348 8.60 -19.68 18.03
CA GLY A 348 9.49 -20.80 18.35
C GLY A 348 8.84 -22.19 18.24
N GLN A 349 7.52 -22.30 18.47
CA GLN A 349 6.70 -23.49 18.23
C GLN A 349 5.29 -23.07 17.79
N ILE A 350 4.64 -23.88 16.95
CA ILE A 350 3.22 -23.67 16.61
C ILE A 350 2.39 -23.87 17.88
N VAL A 351 1.84 -22.78 18.42
CA VAL A 351 0.92 -22.84 19.56
C VAL A 351 -0.51 -22.91 19.03
N LYS A 352 -1.18 -24.04 19.28
CA LYS A 352 -2.60 -24.19 18.97
C LYS A 352 -3.42 -23.27 19.86
N ASN A 353 -4.35 -22.53 19.29
CA ASN A 353 -5.24 -21.66 20.05
C ASN A 353 -6.50 -22.45 20.41
N THR A 354 -6.69 -22.80 21.68
CA THR A 354 -7.75 -23.73 22.12
C THR A 354 -8.79 -23.00 22.97
N GLY A 355 -10.07 -23.05 22.58
CA GLY A 355 -11.21 -22.68 23.43
C GLY A 355 -12.29 -21.82 22.77
N PHE A 356 -12.08 -21.31 21.55
CA PHE A 356 -13.11 -20.58 20.81
C PHE A 356 -14.13 -21.54 20.21
N ALA A 357 -13.65 -22.57 19.50
CA ALA A 357 -14.50 -23.50 18.78
C ALA A 357 -15.33 -24.38 19.73
N ASP A 358 -14.75 -24.80 20.87
CA ASP A 358 -15.44 -25.54 21.92
C ASP A 358 -16.61 -24.77 22.58
N LYS A 359 -16.56 -23.42 22.60
CA LYS A 359 -17.66 -22.58 23.07
C LYS A 359 -18.73 -22.42 22.00
N ALA A 360 -18.32 -22.17 20.76
CA ALA A 360 -19.23 -22.10 19.62
C ALA A 360 -20.02 -23.42 19.46
N ALA A 361 -19.37 -24.58 19.60
CA ALA A 361 -20.00 -25.90 19.52
C ALA A 361 -21.10 -26.17 20.57
N LYS A 362 -21.21 -25.33 21.62
CA LYS A 362 -22.26 -25.43 22.66
C LYS A 362 -23.50 -24.60 22.36
N LEU A 363 -23.51 -23.81 21.28
CA LEU A 363 -24.68 -23.06 20.85
C LEU A 363 -25.83 -24.04 20.52
N GLU A 364 -27.00 -23.85 21.14
CA GLU A 364 -28.16 -24.70 20.87
C GLU A 364 -28.67 -24.51 19.43
N TYR A 365 -28.56 -25.54 18.61
CA TYR A 365 -29.20 -25.58 17.28
C TYR A 365 -30.71 -25.80 17.42
N LYS A 366 -31.52 -24.78 17.14
CA LYS A 366 -32.98 -24.91 17.00
C LYS A 366 -33.47 -24.09 15.82
N VAL A 367 -33.74 -24.76 14.70
CA VAL A 367 -34.54 -24.16 13.61
C VAL A 367 -35.94 -23.88 14.16
N LYS A 368 -36.31 -22.60 14.28
CA LYS A 368 -37.63 -22.22 14.78
C LYS A 368 -38.70 -22.66 13.79
N GLY A 369 -39.61 -23.53 14.24
CA GLY A 369 -40.88 -23.79 13.54
C GLY A 369 -40.91 -24.95 12.53
N ILE A 370 -39.80 -25.65 12.28
CA ILE A 370 -39.78 -26.84 11.41
C ILE A 370 -39.09 -28.00 12.14
N THR A 371 -39.76 -29.16 12.24
CA THR A 371 -39.15 -30.38 12.78
C THR A 371 -38.15 -30.96 11.77
N SER A 372 -37.13 -31.67 12.25
CA SER A 372 -36.17 -32.37 11.40
C SER A 372 -36.88 -33.23 10.36
N GLU A 373 -37.84 -34.07 10.78
CA GLU A 373 -38.65 -34.94 9.90
C GLU A 373 -39.38 -34.19 8.79
N LYS A 374 -40.01 -33.04 9.11
CA LYS A 374 -40.73 -32.24 8.11
C LYS A 374 -39.75 -31.60 7.11
N TYR A 375 -38.58 -31.22 7.58
CA TYR A 375 -37.54 -30.64 6.73
C TYR A 375 -36.98 -31.64 5.71
N GLU A 376 -36.64 -32.85 6.15
CA GLU A 376 -36.10 -33.88 5.24
C GLU A 376 -37.13 -34.29 4.18
N LEU A 377 -38.40 -34.42 4.56
CA LEU A 377 -39.47 -34.70 3.60
C LEU A 377 -39.52 -33.65 2.48
N LEU A 378 -39.39 -32.36 2.83
CA LEU A 378 -39.40 -31.27 1.85
C LEU A 378 -38.15 -31.26 0.98
N GLN A 379 -36.96 -31.48 1.55
CA GLN A 379 -35.73 -31.59 0.76
C GLN A 379 -35.75 -32.76 -0.21
N ASN A 380 -36.26 -33.92 0.21
CA ASN A 380 -36.39 -35.09 -0.67
C ASN A 380 -37.30 -34.79 -1.88
N ARG A 381 -38.36 -33.98 -1.69
CA ARG A 381 -39.21 -33.51 -2.80
C ARG A 381 -38.49 -32.56 -3.75
N LEU A 382 -37.69 -31.62 -3.22
CA LEU A 382 -36.84 -30.75 -4.06
C LEU A 382 -35.81 -31.57 -4.84
N ASP A 383 -35.25 -32.61 -4.23
CA ASP A 383 -34.33 -33.54 -4.89
C ASP A 383 -35.03 -34.34 -6.00
N GLU A 384 -36.26 -34.81 -5.79
CA GLU A 384 -37.08 -35.47 -6.83
C GLU A 384 -37.34 -34.54 -8.02
N ILE A 385 -37.76 -33.29 -7.77
CA ILE A 385 -37.96 -32.29 -8.83
C ILE A 385 -36.64 -32.03 -9.58
N SER A 386 -35.54 -31.91 -8.84
CA SER A 386 -34.21 -31.69 -9.41
C SER A 386 -33.77 -32.85 -10.30
N LEU A 387 -34.00 -34.11 -9.90
CA LEU A 387 -33.75 -35.29 -10.73
C LEU A 387 -34.58 -35.27 -12.02
N GLY A 388 -35.85 -34.83 -11.94
CA GLY A 388 -36.69 -34.63 -13.13
C GLY A 388 -36.12 -33.62 -14.12
N ILE A 389 -35.61 -32.48 -13.62
CA ILE A 389 -34.94 -31.47 -14.46
C ILE A 389 -33.66 -32.04 -15.09
N MET A 390 -32.83 -32.74 -14.30
CA MET A 390 -31.61 -33.40 -14.80
C MET A 390 -31.93 -34.40 -15.91
N GLU A 391 -32.95 -35.25 -15.73
CA GLU A 391 -33.36 -36.22 -16.77
C GLU A 391 -33.86 -35.50 -18.03
N LYS A 392 -34.66 -34.44 -17.89
CA LYS A 392 -35.17 -33.63 -19.01
C LYS A 392 -34.03 -33.10 -19.88
N VAL A 393 -32.95 -32.61 -19.26
CA VAL A 393 -31.74 -32.14 -19.97
C VAL A 393 -31.18 -33.24 -20.87
N PHE A 394 -31.00 -34.45 -20.35
CA PHE A 394 -30.46 -35.56 -21.15
C PHE A 394 -31.45 -36.07 -22.21
N SER A 395 -32.75 -35.99 -21.95
CA SER A 395 -33.79 -36.33 -22.94
C SER A 395 -33.81 -35.37 -24.14
N GLU A 396 -33.47 -34.10 -23.95
CA GLU A 396 -33.46 -33.09 -25.01
C GLU A 396 -32.24 -33.24 -25.94
N PHE A 397 -31.10 -33.66 -25.39
CA PHE A 397 -29.82 -33.70 -26.11
C PHE A 397 -29.43 -35.08 -26.67
N ASP A 398 -30.10 -36.17 -26.29
CA ASP A 398 -29.81 -37.51 -26.79
C ASP A 398 -31.08 -38.36 -27.00
N MET A 399 -31.29 -38.80 -28.25
CA MET A 399 -32.41 -39.65 -28.70
C MET A 399 -32.05 -41.16 -28.71
N GLY A 400 -30.87 -41.54 -28.19
CA GLY A 400 -30.36 -42.92 -28.15
C GLY A 400 -30.32 -43.56 -26.76
N ASN A 401 -29.83 -44.81 -26.70
CA ASN A 401 -29.69 -45.58 -25.45
C ASN A 401 -28.36 -45.36 -24.71
N GLU A 402 -27.36 -44.72 -25.32
CA GLU A 402 -26.01 -44.51 -24.75
C GLU A 402 -25.68 -43.02 -24.69
N ILE A 403 -25.55 -42.50 -23.48
CA ILE A 403 -25.31 -41.10 -23.12
C ILE A 403 -23.80 -40.92 -22.89
N ASN A 404 -23.16 -40.13 -23.74
CA ASN A 404 -21.76 -39.74 -23.60
C ASN A 404 -21.68 -38.22 -23.42
N ILE A 405 -21.15 -37.76 -22.28
CA ILE A 405 -21.16 -36.35 -21.88
C ILE A 405 -20.34 -35.49 -22.84
N ASP A 406 -19.15 -35.95 -23.25
CA ASP A 406 -18.28 -35.21 -24.18
C ASP A 406 -18.90 -35.07 -25.56
N ARG A 407 -19.57 -36.12 -26.05
CA ARG A 407 -20.34 -36.08 -27.29
C ARG A 407 -21.50 -35.08 -27.21
N ILE A 408 -22.29 -35.14 -26.14
CA ILE A 408 -23.43 -34.25 -25.92
C ILE A 408 -22.98 -32.78 -25.94
N ILE A 409 -21.89 -32.46 -25.23
CA ILE A 409 -21.38 -31.09 -25.16
C ILE A 409 -20.95 -30.60 -26.54
N THR A 410 -20.20 -31.42 -27.27
CA THR A 410 -19.65 -31.07 -28.59
C THR A 410 -20.73 -30.94 -29.65
N GLU A 411 -21.69 -31.88 -29.70
CA GLU A 411 -22.71 -31.93 -30.76
C GLU A 411 -23.84 -30.91 -30.54
N ASN A 412 -24.10 -30.49 -29.30
CA ASN A 412 -25.20 -29.58 -28.97
C ASN A 412 -24.76 -28.14 -28.63
N ASN A 413 -23.48 -27.81 -28.83
CA ASN A 413 -22.90 -26.49 -28.55
C ASN A 413 -23.17 -26.03 -27.10
N ILE A 414 -22.99 -26.93 -26.14
CA ILE A 414 -23.06 -26.62 -24.70
C ILE A 414 -21.71 -26.04 -24.26
N ASP A 415 -21.74 -25.06 -23.37
CA ASP A 415 -20.52 -24.47 -22.81
C ASP A 415 -19.71 -25.55 -22.06
N PRO A 416 -18.43 -25.79 -22.44
CA PRO A 416 -17.59 -26.82 -21.82
C PRO A 416 -17.44 -26.69 -20.29
N LYS A 417 -17.66 -25.51 -19.71
CA LYS A 417 -17.62 -25.31 -18.25
C LYS A 417 -18.63 -26.21 -17.51
N PHE A 418 -19.75 -26.55 -18.16
CA PHE A 418 -20.79 -27.39 -17.57
C PHE A 418 -20.48 -28.89 -17.61
N ARG A 419 -19.34 -29.30 -18.18
CA ARG A 419 -18.97 -30.73 -18.29
C ARG A 419 -19.01 -31.47 -16.94
N LYS A 420 -18.42 -30.87 -15.91
CA LYS A 420 -18.37 -31.50 -14.57
C LYS A 420 -19.75 -31.63 -13.97
N ILE A 421 -20.56 -30.57 -14.02
CA ILE A 421 -21.92 -30.61 -13.46
C ILE A 421 -22.83 -31.59 -14.23
N MET A 422 -22.76 -31.64 -15.56
CA MET A 422 -23.50 -32.65 -16.32
C MET A 422 -23.06 -34.07 -15.99
N THR A 423 -21.77 -34.30 -15.75
CA THR A 423 -21.29 -35.60 -15.27
C THR A 423 -21.87 -35.93 -13.89
N GLN A 424 -21.91 -34.96 -12.97
CA GLN A 424 -22.54 -35.12 -11.65
C GLN A 424 -24.05 -35.41 -11.76
N TRP A 425 -24.77 -34.76 -12.68
CA TRP A 425 -26.18 -35.05 -12.93
C TRP A 425 -26.39 -36.48 -13.46
N ALA A 426 -25.56 -36.94 -14.39
CA ALA A 426 -25.61 -38.32 -14.88
C ALA A 426 -25.32 -39.35 -13.79
N ASP A 427 -24.33 -39.09 -12.92
CA ASP A 427 -24.05 -39.91 -11.74
C ASP A 427 -25.26 -39.93 -10.78
N SER A 428 -25.93 -38.80 -10.58
CA SER A 428 -27.12 -38.69 -9.72
C SER A 428 -28.32 -39.47 -10.25
N LEU A 429 -28.54 -39.44 -11.57
CA LEU A 429 -29.55 -40.24 -12.25
C LEU A 429 -29.20 -41.74 -12.20
N ALA A 430 -27.92 -42.09 -12.20
CA ALA A 430 -27.48 -43.47 -12.02
C ALA A 430 -27.71 -43.98 -10.60
N GLU A 431 -27.42 -43.16 -9.58
CA GLU A 431 -27.73 -43.45 -8.18
C GLU A 431 -29.24 -43.64 -7.95
N ALA A 432 -30.07 -42.88 -8.66
CA ALA A 432 -31.53 -43.01 -8.64
C ALA A 432 -32.07 -44.21 -9.46
N GLY A 433 -31.20 -44.99 -10.13
CA GLY A 433 -31.58 -46.14 -10.95
C GLY A 433 -32.21 -45.81 -12.31
N ILE A 434 -32.18 -44.54 -12.71
CA ILE A 434 -32.70 -44.07 -14.00
C ILE A 434 -31.68 -44.38 -15.10
N PHE A 435 -30.38 -44.22 -14.80
CA PHE A 435 -29.26 -44.58 -15.65
C PHE A 435 -28.45 -45.75 -15.08
N GLU A 436 -27.70 -46.44 -15.94
CA GLU A 436 -26.68 -47.42 -15.60
C GLU A 436 -25.33 -46.93 -16.15
N LYS A 437 -24.32 -46.76 -15.28
CA LYS A 437 -22.98 -46.32 -15.68
C LYS A 437 -22.19 -47.46 -16.33
N LYS A 438 -21.67 -47.26 -17.55
CA LYS A 438 -20.86 -48.22 -18.31
C LYS A 438 -19.54 -47.59 -18.77
N ASN A 439 -18.44 -47.88 -18.08
CA ASN A 439 -17.14 -47.27 -18.34
C ASN A 439 -17.22 -45.73 -18.38
N GLU A 440 -17.06 -45.11 -19.55
CA GLU A 440 -17.08 -43.66 -19.79
C GLU A 440 -18.45 -43.15 -20.33
N SER A 441 -19.47 -44.01 -20.42
CA SER A 441 -20.82 -43.65 -20.86
C SER A 441 -21.89 -44.11 -19.87
N TYR A 442 -23.13 -43.67 -20.09
CA TYR A 442 -24.31 -44.06 -19.29
C TYR A 442 -25.37 -44.65 -20.22
N CYS A 443 -26.16 -45.60 -19.73
CA CYS A 443 -27.31 -46.13 -20.46
C CYS A 443 -28.60 -45.81 -19.72
N ARG A 444 -29.65 -45.36 -20.43
CA ARG A 444 -30.96 -45.16 -19.81
C ARG A 444 -31.62 -46.51 -19.53
N THR A 445 -31.99 -46.76 -18.28
CA THR A 445 -32.63 -48.01 -17.82
C THR A 445 -34.05 -47.81 -17.28
N GLY A 446 -34.44 -46.56 -17.01
CA GLY A 446 -35.79 -46.19 -16.57
C GLY A 446 -36.12 -44.74 -16.93
N SER A 447 -37.20 -44.21 -16.33
CA SER A 447 -37.56 -42.80 -16.39
C SER A 447 -38.09 -42.32 -15.04
N HIS A 448 -37.80 -41.08 -14.68
CA HIS A 448 -38.34 -40.42 -13.50
C HIS A 448 -39.73 -39.86 -13.81
N THR A 449 -40.68 -40.05 -12.89
CA THR A 449 -42.00 -39.39 -12.97
C THR A 449 -42.13 -38.42 -11.81
N ALA A 450 -41.78 -37.15 -12.05
CA ALA A 450 -41.91 -36.07 -11.08
C ALA A 450 -43.38 -35.70 -10.76
N GLU A 451 -44.35 -36.32 -11.44
CA GLU A 451 -45.78 -36.03 -11.31
C GLU A 451 -46.35 -36.19 -9.89
N ASN A 452 -45.68 -36.89 -8.97
CA ASN A 452 -46.11 -37.01 -7.57
C ASN A 452 -45.50 -35.94 -6.64
N ALA A 453 -44.32 -35.40 -6.94
CA ALA A 453 -43.60 -34.48 -6.04
C ALA A 453 -44.31 -33.12 -5.88
N LEU A 454 -44.99 -32.64 -6.93
CA LEU A 454 -45.70 -31.36 -6.95
C LEU A 454 -47.13 -31.43 -6.36
N LYS A 455 -47.75 -32.61 -6.27
CA LYS A 455 -49.19 -32.75 -5.99
C LYS A 455 -49.56 -32.69 -4.49
N ASP A 456 -48.58 -32.79 -3.59
CA ASP A 456 -48.81 -33.00 -2.14
C ASP A 456 -48.17 -31.93 -1.23
N PHE A 457 -47.89 -30.72 -1.73
CA PHE A 457 -47.52 -29.60 -0.85
C PHE A 457 -48.76 -29.02 -0.18
N SER A 458 -48.76 -28.92 1.15
CA SER A 458 -49.73 -28.05 1.83
C SER A 458 -49.42 -26.58 1.53
N PHE A 459 -50.44 -25.71 1.61
CA PHE A 459 -50.29 -24.26 1.41
C PHE A 459 -49.24 -23.64 2.35
N GLU A 460 -49.13 -24.20 3.56
CA GLU A 460 -48.16 -23.79 4.57
C GLU A 460 -46.73 -24.22 4.21
N GLU A 461 -46.54 -25.38 3.57
CA GLU A 461 -45.24 -25.87 3.09
C GLU A 461 -44.75 -25.15 1.83
N MET A 462 -45.66 -24.78 0.92
CA MET A 462 -45.33 -23.92 -0.22
C MET A 462 -44.74 -22.59 0.23
N ASN A 463 -45.32 -21.95 1.24
CA ASN A 463 -44.83 -20.66 1.73
C ASN A 463 -43.37 -20.65 2.24
N TYR A 464 -42.85 -21.79 2.72
CA TYR A 464 -41.45 -21.88 3.19
C TYR A 464 -40.43 -21.99 2.06
N TRP A 465 -40.83 -22.52 0.90
CA TRP A 465 -39.91 -22.85 -0.20
C TRP A 465 -40.40 -22.33 -1.55
N ASN A 466 -41.32 -21.36 -1.56
CA ASN A 466 -41.85 -20.74 -2.77
C ASN A 466 -40.73 -20.26 -3.69
N ALA A 467 -39.66 -19.67 -3.14
CA ALA A 467 -38.50 -19.25 -3.92
C ALA A 467 -37.74 -20.42 -4.55
N ALA A 468 -37.57 -21.55 -3.83
CA ALA A 468 -36.94 -22.74 -4.39
C ALA A 468 -37.79 -23.40 -5.49
N LEU A 469 -39.11 -23.42 -5.31
CA LEU A 469 -40.03 -23.94 -6.33
C LEU A 469 -40.11 -23.01 -7.54
N GLU A 470 -40.14 -21.69 -7.35
CA GLU A 470 -40.07 -20.70 -8.43
C GLU A 470 -38.75 -20.82 -9.20
N PHE A 471 -37.63 -20.93 -8.48
CA PHE A 471 -36.31 -21.15 -9.08
C PHE A 471 -36.26 -22.44 -9.90
N LEU A 472 -36.72 -23.57 -9.36
CA LEU A 472 -36.73 -24.85 -10.08
C LEU A 472 -37.66 -24.81 -11.30
N ALA A 473 -38.79 -24.11 -11.23
CA ALA A 473 -39.67 -23.92 -12.37
C ALA A 473 -38.99 -23.08 -13.48
N ASP A 474 -38.29 -22.01 -13.12
CA ASP A 474 -37.54 -21.19 -14.09
C ASP A 474 -36.36 -21.97 -14.68
N CYS A 475 -35.67 -22.79 -13.87
CA CYS A 475 -34.68 -23.75 -14.36
C CYS A 475 -35.30 -24.71 -15.37
N GLU A 476 -36.44 -25.33 -15.05
CA GLU A 476 -37.09 -26.28 -15.96
C GLU A 476 -37.40 -25.68 -17.34
N GLU A 477 -37.74 -24.39 -17.39
CA GLU A 477 -38.02 -23.66 -18.63
C GLU A 477 -36.75 -23.22 -19.37
N ASN A 478 -35.69 -22.82 -18.66
CA ASN A 478 -34.55 -22.10 -19.25
C ASN A 478 -33.20 -22.83 -19.22
N ILE A 479 -33.10 -24.00 -18.56
CA ILE A 479 -31.82 -24.69 -18.31
C ILE A 479 -31.03 -24.97 -19.60
N ILE A 480 -31.71 -25.30 -20.70
CA ILE A 480 -31.09 -25.59 -21.99
C ILE A 480 -30.41 -24.34 -22.57
N SER A 481 -31.06 -23.18 -22.52
CA SER A 481 -30.49 -21.91 -22.96
C SER A 481 -29.33 -21.47 -22.06
N VAL A 482 -29.38 -21.76 -20.76
CA VAL A 482 -28.24 -21.53 -19.86
C VAL A 482 -27.05 -22.41 -20.22
N LEU A 483 -27.27 -23.71 -20.44
CA LEU A 483 -26.22 -24.65 -20.84
C LEU A 483 -25.56 -24.26 -22.17
N LYS A 484 -26.31 -23.70 -23.12
CA LYS A 484 -25.79 -23.19 -24.41
C LYS A 484 -25.15 -21.80 -24.34
N GLY A 485 -25.19 -21.14 -23.17
CA GLY A 485 -24.70 -19.77 -23.00
C GLY A 485 -25.59 -18.69 -23.63
N GLU A 486 -26.82 -19.03 -24.03
CA GLU A 486 -27.81 -18.09 -24.59
C GLU A 486 -28.44 -17.21 -23.51
N LYS A 487 -28.49 -17.71 -22.27
CA LYS A 487 -29.00 -17.00 -21.08
C LYS A 487 -27.95 -17.10 -19.95
N SER A 488 -27.73 -16.02 -19.21
CA SER A 488 -26.84 -16.04 -18.03
C SER A 488 -27.45 -16.89 -16.92
N SER A 489 -26.65 -17.72 -16.24
CA SER A 489 -27.12 -18.48 -15.08
C SER A 489 -27.55 -17.60 -13.91
N LEU A 490 -26.94 -16.41 -13.75
CA LEU A 490 -27.34 -15.43 -12.74
C LEU A 490 -28.78 -14.95 -12.94
N SER A 491 -29.30 -14.93 -14.18
CA SER A 491 -30.67 -14.50 -14.44
C SER A 491 -31.75 -15.43 -13.86
N LEU A 492 -31.38 -16.67 -13.50
CA LEU A 492 -32.26 -17.60 -12.77
C LEU A 492 -32.40 -17.19 -11.29
N LEU A 493 -31.38 -16.55 -10.72
CA LEU A 493 -31.34 -16.08 -9.32
C LEU A 493 -31.75 -14.61 -9.18
N PHE A 494 -31.47 -13.78 -10.19
CA PHE A 494 -31.67 -12.33 -10.20
C PHE A 494 -32.66 -11.91 -11.30
N LYS A 495 -33.94 -12.25 -11.10
CA LYS A 495 -35.01 -11.98 -12.06
C LYS A 495 -35.28 -10.47 -12.13
N ASP A 496 -35.22 -9.90 -13.33
CA ASP A 496 -35.36 -8.45 -13.58
C ASP A 496 -34.42 -7.58 -12.73
N GLY A 497 -33.25 -8.11 -12.35
CA GLY A 497 -32.27 -7.42 -11.50
C GLY A 497 -32.60 -7.38 -10.01
N LYS A 498 -33.64 -8.08 -9.55
CA LYS A 498 -34.01 -8.18 -8.13
C LYS A 498 -33.41 -9.43 -7.49
N SER A 499 -32.98 -9.30 -6.23
CA SER A 499 -32.39 -10.40 -5.45
C SER A 499 -33.40 -11.26 -4.70
N ASP A 500 -34.72 -10.99 -4.80
CA ASP A 500 -35.77 -11.63 -4.01
C ASP A 500 -35.67 -13.17 -3.98
N ILE A 501 -35.42 -13.82 -5.12
CA ILE A 501 -35.28 -15.28 -5.20
C ILE A 501 -34.01 -15.74 -4.47
N ALA A 502 -32.87 -15.08 -4.69
CA ALA A 502 -31.60 -15.38 -4.04
C ALA A 502 -31.65 -15.15 -2.51
N ASP A 503 -32.22 -14.03 -2.06
CA ASP A 503 -32.41 -13.69 -0.64
C ASP A 503 -33.30 -14.72 0.06
N ASN A 504 -34.39 -15.16 -0.58
CA ASN A 504 -35.28 -16.16 0.01
C ASN A 504 -34.69 -17.59 -0.02
N LEU A 505 -33.88 -17.93 -1.03
CA LEU A 505 -33.18 -19.21 -1.12
C LEU A 505 -32.11 -19.36 -0.04
N TYR A 506 -31.27 -18.33 0.12
CA TYR A 506 -30.04 -18.43 0.89
C TYR A 506 -30.04 -17.61 2.19
N GLY A 507 -31.03 -16.75 2.41
CA GLY A 507 -31.17 -15.90 3.60
C GLY A 507 -32.42 -16.19 4.42
N ASP A 508 -33.60 -15.95 3.84
CA ASP A 508 -34.86 -15.84 4.61
C ASP A 508 -35.55 -17.18 4.91
N ASN A 509 -35.14 -18.27 4.25
CA ASN A 509 -35.64 -19.59 4.61
C ASN A 509 -35.29 -19.91 6.09
N PRO A 510 -36.21 -20.48 6.90
CA PRO A 510 -35.98 -20.74 8.33
C PRO A 510 -34.71 -21.50 8.67
N VAL A 511 -34.24 -22.38 7.78
CA VAL A 511 -32.99 -23.12 8.00
C VAL A 511 -31.78 -22.24 7.73
N SER A 512 -31.72 -21.58 6.58
CA SER A 512 -30.65 -20.63 6.26
C SER A 512 -30.56 -19.52 7.30
N ALA A 513 -31.70 -18.92 7.69
CA ALA A 513 -31.78 -17.93 8.76
C ALA A 513 -31.28 -18.47 10.11
N GLY A 514 -31.58 -19.74 10.43
CA GLY A 514 -31.08 -20.39 11.64
C GLY A 514 -29.56 -20.57 11.64
N TYR A 515 -28.97 -20.94 10.50
CA TYR A 515 -27.52 -21.05 10.35
C TYR A 515 -26.81 -19.69 10.37
N ASN A 516 -27.40 -18.68 9.76
CA ASN A 516 -26.91 -17.30 9.81
C ASN A 516 -26.92 -16.76 11.26
N ASP A 517 -27.96 -17.06 12.05
CA ASP A 517 -28.03 -16.68 13.47
C ASP A 517 -26.95 -17.38 14.31
N ILE A 518 -26.66 -18.66 14.04
CA ILE A 518 -25.58 -19.40 14.71
C ILE A 518 -24.22 -18.82 14.37
N MET A 519 -23.97 -18.50 13.10
CA MET A 519 -22.74 -17.82 12.68
C MET A 519 -22.61 -16.47 13.38
N ALA A 520 -23.67 -15.66 13.39
CA ALA A 520 -23.69 -14.36 14.05
C ALA A 520 -23.43 -14.46 15.56
N GLU A 521 -23.96 -15.48 16.25
CA GLU A 521 -23.68 -15.72 17.67
C GLU A 521 -22.22 -16.16 17.90
N ALA A 522 -21.65 -16.96 17.00
CA ALA A 522 -20.24 -17.34 17.05
C ALA A 522 -19.33 -16.11 16.87
N VAL A 523 -19.65 -15.21 15.92
CA VAL A 523 -18.95 -13.94 15.71
C VAL A 523 -19.03 -13.06 16.97
N LYS A 524 -20.23 -12.89 17.53
CA LYS A 524 -20.43 -12.14 18.78
C LYS A 524 -19.61 -12.70 19.93
N SER A 525 -19.59 -14.03 20.08
CA SER A 525 -18.80 -14.70 21.11
C SER A 525 -17.30 -14.45 20.91
N PHE A 526 -16.81 -14.46 19.66
CA PHE A 526 -15.41 -14.16 19.36
C PHE A 526 -15.03 -12.75 19.81
N ILE A 527 -15.82 -11.74 19.41
CA ILE A 527 -15.54 -10.33 19.75
C ILE A 527 -15.55 -10.12 21.27
N THR A 528 -16.53 -10.72 21.97
CA THR A 528 -16.67 -10.58 23.42
C THR A 528 -15.49 -11.18 24.19
N ASP A 529 -14.95 -12.29 23.70
CA ASP A 529 -13.85 -13.03 24.34
C ASP A 529 -12.46 -12.62 23.79
N PHE A 530 -12.38 -11.64 22.88
CA PHE A 530 -11.13 -11.29 22.24
C PHE A 530 -10.10 -10.80 23.28
N PRO A 531 -8.91 -11.43 23.35
CA PRO A 531 -8.00 -11.23 24.48
C PRO A 531 -7.32 -9.85 24.48
N GLU A 532 -7.11 -9.29 23.30
CA GLU A 532 -6.54 -7.96 23.12
C GLU A 532 -7.69 -6.96 23.24
N LYS A 533 -7.73 -6.17 24.32
CA LYS A 533 -8.80 -5.19 24.58
C LYS A 533 -8.72 -4.00 23.60
N ARG A 534 -8.99 -4.25 22.33
CA ARG A 534 -8.99 -3.30 21.22
C ARG A 534 -10.09 -3.67 20.22
N THR A 535 -10.39 -2.76 19.31
CA THR A 535 -11.31 -2.98 18.18
C THR A 535 -10.93 -4.25 17.41
N VAL A 536 -11.92 -5.11 17.20
CA VAL A 536 -11.77 -6.37 16.44
C VAL A 536 -11.96 -6.10 14.96
N ARG A 537 -10.99 -6.51 14.14
CA ARG A 537 -11.02 -6.30 12.68
C ARG A 537 -11.59 -7.54 11.99
N ILE A 538 -12.75 -7.40 11.37
CA ILE A 538 -13.50 -8.49 10.74
C ILE A 538 -13.41 -8.35 9.22
N LEU A 539 -13.18 -9.46 8.53
CA LEU A 539 -13.24 -9.57 7.07
C LEU A 539 -14.31 -10.61 6.71
N GLU A 540 -15.34 -10.22 5.97
CA GLU A 540 -16.27 -11.15 5.35
C GLU A 540 -15.91 -11.36 3.87
N ILE A 541 -15.76 -12.62 3.46
CA ILE A 541 -15.39 -12.98 2.08
C ILE A 541 -16.60 -13.48 1.29
N GLY A 542 -16.70 -13.06 0.03
CA GLY A 542 -17.77 -13.44 -0.90
C GLY A 542 -19.17 -13.16 -0.35
N ALA A 543 -19.34 -11.96 0.22
CA ALA A 543 -20.52 -11.61 0.99
C ALA A 543 -21.80 -11.44 0.14
N GLY A 544 -21.67 -11.37 -1.20
CA GLY A 544 -22.80 -11.39 -2.13
C GLY A 544 -23.82 -10.28 -1.86
N VAL A 545 -25.09 -10.63 -1.69
CA VAL A 545 -26.16 -9.64 -1.41
C VAL A 545 -26.25 -9.20 0.06
N GLY A 546 -25.28 -9.59 0.90
CA GLY A 546 -25.18 -9.16 2.29
C GLY A 546 -26.23 -9.73 3.25
N ALA A 547 -26.85 -10.86 2.92
CA ALA A 547 -27.83 -11.52 3.79
C ALA A 547 -27.19 -11.99 5.11
N ASN A 548 -26.03 -12.63 5.04
CA ASN A 548 -25.28 -13.05 6.22
C ASN A 548 -24.71 -11.84 6.99
N SER A 549 -24.17 -10.86 6.26
CA SER A 549 -23.65 -9.60 6.82
C SER A 549 -24.68 -8.91 7.69
N ALA A 550 -25.93 -8.78 7.22
CA ALA A 550 -27.01 -8.13 7.97
C ALA A 550 -27.30 -8.84 9.31
N ALA A 551 -27.34 -10.17 9.31
CA ALA A 551 -27.57 -10.97 10.52
C ALA A 551 -26.42 -10.83 11.52
N VAL A 552 -25.17 -10.85 11.03
CA VAL A 552 -23.97 -10.65 11.86
C VAL A 552 -23.97 -9.25 12.47
N LEU A 553 -24.11 -8.20 11.65
CA LEU A 553 -24.05 -6.79 12.05
C LEU A 553 -25.15 -6.43 13.05
N GLU A 554 -26.37 -6.95 12.87
CA GLU A 554 -27.46 -6.76 13.84
C GLU A 554 -27.07 -7.32 15.21
N LYS A 555 -26.48 -8.52 15.23
CA LYS A 555 -26.16 -9.25 16.45
C LYS A 555 -25.01 -8.65 17.25
N ILE A 556 -24.03 -8.08 16.55
CA ILE A 556 -22.84 -7.46 17.14
C ILE A 556 -22.99 -5.95 17.34
N SER A 557 -24.18 -5.40 17.06
CA SER A 557 -24.47 -4.00 17.30
C SER A 557 -24.14 -3.58 18.74
N GLY A 558 -23.35 -2.51 18.88
CA GLY A 558 -22.87 -2.01 20.16
C GLY A 558 -21.57 -2.64 20.69
N LEU A 559 -20.93 -3.55 19.94
CA LEU A 559 -19.56 -4.01 20.20
C LEU A 559 -18.53 -3.17 19.42
N ASP A 560 -17.27 -3.26 19.82
CA ASP A 560 -16.15 -2.52 19.22
C ASP A 560 -15.49 -3.34 18.09
N TYR A 561 -15.82 -3.02 16.83
CA TYR A 561 -15.33 -3.73 15.66
C TYR A 561 -15.22 -2.83 14.41
N THR A 562 -14.40 -3.24 13.45
CA THR A 562 -14.45 -2.81 12.04
C THR A 562 -14.86 -3.98 11.16
N TYR A 563 -15.61 -3.73 10.09
CA TYR A 563 -16.15 -4.78 9.23
C TYR A 563 -15.82 -4.53 7.76
N ASP A 564 -14.94 -5.35 7.17
CA ASP A 564 -14.62 -5.29 5.75
C ASP A 564 -15.48 -6.32 5.01
N PHE A 565 -16.48 -5.85 4.30
CA PHE A 565 -17.30 -6.60 3.36
C PHE A 565 -16.53 -6.77 2.06
N THR A 566 -16.33 -8.02 1.61
CA THR A 566 -15.65 -8.26 0.34
C THR A 566 -16.37 -9.18 -0.62
N ASP A 567 -16.25 -8.84 -1.91
CA ASP A 567 -16.66 -9.68 -3.02
C ASP A 567 -15.72 -9.49 -4.23
N MET A 568 -15.76 -10.41 -5.19
CA MET A 568 -15.04 -10.27 -6.46
C MET A 568 -15.85 -9.43 -7.47
N SER A 569 -17.18 -9.34 -7.29
CA SER A 569 -18.08 -8.61 -8.18
C SER A 569 -18.52 -7.27 -7.56
N PRO A 570 -18.18 -6.13 -8.20
CA PRO A 570 -18.59 -4.80 -7.74
C PRO A 570 -20.12 -4.62 -7.65
N ILE A 571 -20.90 -5.38 -8.43
CA ILE A 571 -22.38 -5.30 -8.43
C ILE A 571 -22.93 -5.62 -7.04
N PHE A 572 -22.31 -6.55 -6.32
CA PHE A 572 -22.74 -6.94 -4.99
C PHE A 572 -22.50 -5.85 -3.95
N HIS A 573 -21.47 -5.01 -4.12
CA HIS A 573 -21.25 -3.87 -3.24
C HIS A 573 -22.40 -2.88 -3.34
N GLU A 574 -22.86 -2.56 -4.55
CA GLU A 574 -23.99 -1.63 -4.76
C GLU A 574 -25.29 -2.17 -4.14
N ILE A 575 -25.59 -3.47 -4.31
CA ILE A 575 -26.77 -4.09 -3.68
C ILE A 575 -26.66 -4.09 -2.16
N ALA A 576 -25.47 -4.39 -1.62
CA ALA A 576 -25.25 -4.46 -0.18
C ALA A 576 -25.24 -3.08 0.50
N LYS A 577 -24.83 -2.01 -0.19
CA LYS A 577 -24.87 -0.63 0.33
C LYS A 577 -26.28 -0.23 0.74
N ASP A 578 -27.28 -0.43 -0.12
CA ASP A 578 -28.68 -0.14 0.19
C ASP A 578 -29.20 -0.92 1.41
N LYS A 579 -28.72 -2.15 1.60
CA LYS A 579 -29.16 -3.05 2.68
C LYS A 579 -28.47 -2.76 4.02
N LEU A 580 -27.22 -2.33 3.98
CA LEU A 580 -26.34 -2.17 5.13
C LEU A 580 -26.07 -0.71 5.50
N GLU A 581 -26.64 0.27 4.78
CA GLU A 581 -26.47 1.73 4.98
C GLU A 581 -26.61 2.18 6.44
N LYS A 582 -27.44 1.48 7.24
CA LYS A 582 -27.64 1.78 8.66
C LYS A 582 -26.46 1.43 9.58
N TYR A 583 -25.38 0.84 9.06
CA TYR A 583 -24.21 0.39 9.82
C TYR A 583 -22.96 1.16 9.39
N ASP A 584 -22.55 2.15 10.20
CA ASP A 584 -21.43 3.07 9.88
C ASP A 584 -20.04 2.41 9.82
N ASN A 585 -19.90 1.18 10.32
CA ASN A 585 -18.61 0.48 10.47
C ASN A 585 -18.30 -0.52 9.34
N VAL A 586 -19.08 -0.50 8.24
CA VAL A 586 -18.92 -1.41 7.11
C VAL A 586 -18.10 -0.74 6.01
N ARG A 587 -16.98 -1.36 5.66
CA ARG A 587 -16.13 -0.97 4.54
C ARG A 587 -16.29 -2.01 3.44
N TYR A 588 -16.54 -1.57 2.22
CA TYR A 588 -16.51 -2.44 1.06
C TYR A 588 -15.06 -2.53 0.55
N LYS A 589 -14.72 -3.50 -0.30
CA LYS A 589 -13.48 -4.33 -0.32
C LYS A 589 -13.50 -5.28 -1.52
N LEU A 590 -12.73 -5.09 -2.61
CA LEU A 590 -12.60 -6.18 -3.60
C LEU A 590 -11.63 -7.26 -3.10
N LEU A 591 -12.02 -8.54 -3.22
CA LEU A 591 -11.14 -9.67 -2.89
C LEU A 591 -11.40 -10.89 -3.78
N ASP A 592 -10.34 -11.36 -4.44
CA ASP A 592 -10.28 -12.65 -5.11
C ASP A 592 -9.51 -13.65 -4.23
N ILE A 593 -10.24 -14.62 -3.67
CA ILE A 593 -9.71 -15.61 -2.72
C ILE A 593 -8.69 -16.58 -3.36
N ASP A 594 -8.66 -16.72 -4.68
CA ASP A 594 -7.75 -17.62 -5.39
C ASP A 594 -6.39 -16.98 -5.70
N LYS A 595 -6.30 -15.65 -5.58
CA LYS A 595 -5.07 -14.85 -5.75
C LYS A 595 -4.37 -14.58 -4.43
N SER A 596 -3.08 -14.23 -4.51
CA SER A 596 -2.32 -13.85 -3.32
C SER A 596 -2.91 -12.58 -2.72
N VAL A 597 -3.06 -12.53 -1.40
CA VAL A 597 -3.61 -11.36 -0.69
C VAL A 597 -2.68 -10.15 -0.77
N SER A 598 -1.36 -10.38 -0.79
CA SER A 598 -0.37 -9.30 -0.92
C SER A 598 -0.37 -8.66 -2.31
N GLU A 599 -0.71 -9.42 -3.35
CA GLU A 599 -0.83 -8.90 -4.72
C GLU A 599 -2.06 -8.01 -4.90
N GLN A 600 -3.03 -8.13 -3.97
CA GLN A 600 -4.29 -7.40 -3.95
C GLN A 600 -4.28 -6.27 -2.90
N GLY A 601 -3.11 -5.94 -2.35
CA GLY A 601 -2.93 -4.85 -1.40
C GLY A 601 -3.28 -5.15 0.06
N TYR A 602 -3.70 -6.37 0.38
CA TYR A 602 -3.99 -6.75 1.77
C TYR A 602 -2.71 -7.07 2.56
N GLN A 603 -2.68 -6.61 3.81
CA GLN A 603 -1.55 -6.82 4.71
C GLN A 603 -1.67 -8.11 5.52
N ALA A 604 -0.56 -8.82 5.75
CA ALA A 604 -0.56 -9.99 6.61
C ALA A 604 -0.87 -9.61 8.07
N GLY A 605 -1.69 -10.42 8.75
CA GLY A 605 -2.10 -10.15 10.14
C GLY A 605 -3.03 -8.94 10.34
N SER A 606 -3.61 -8.40 9.26
CA SER A 606 -4.49 -7.23 9.30
C SER A 606 -5.89 -7.50 9.86
N TYR A 607 -6.30 -8.76 9.99
CA TYR A 607 -7.60 -9.13 10.53
C TYR A 607 -7.49 -10.07 11.72
N ASP A 608 -8.51 -10.00 12.56
CA ASP A 608 -8.66 -10.82 13.76
C ASP A 608 -9.70 -11.91 13.53
N LEU A 609 -10.68 -11.67 12.67
CA LEU A 609 -11.72 -12.63 12.32
C LEU A 609 -11.99 -12.61 10.82
N ILE A 610 -12.02 -13.80 10.22
CA ILE A 610 -12.52 -13.98 8.85
C ILE A 610 -13.84 -14.74 8.91
N ILE A 611 -14.84 -14.24 8.18
CA ILE A 611 -16.17 -14.84 8.03
C ILE A 611 -16.35 -15.25 6.57
N SER A 612 -16.90 -16.43 6.32
CA SER A 612 -17.19 -16.91 4.97
C SER A 612 -18.55 -17.61 4.93
N GLY A 613 -19.48 -17.16 4.08
CA GLY A 613 -20.82 -17.74 4.00
C GLY A 613 -21.09 -18.40 2.65
N ASN A 614 -20.86 -19.72 2.55
CA ASN A 614 -21.04 -20.51 1.32
C ASN A 614 -20.22 -19.95 0.15
N VAL A 615 -18.90 -19.86 0.31
CA VAL A 615 -18.00 -19.23 -0.69
C VAL A 615 -16.79 -20.11 -1.00
N LEU A 616 -16.25 -20.82 0.00
CA LEU A 616 -14.98 -21.53 -0.19
C LEU A 616 -15.10 -22.75 -1.10
N HIS A 617 -16.31 -23.31 -1.25
CA HIS A 617 -16.57 -24.35 -2.25
C HIS A 617 -16.44 -23.85 -3.70
N ASP A 618 -16.58 -22.54 -3.94
CA ASP A 618 -16.49 -21.90 -5.27
C ASP A 618 -15.05 -21.55 -5.68
N SER A 619 -14.09 -21.64 -4.76
CA SER A 619 -12.66 -21.47 -5.05
C SER A 619 -12.16 -22.53 -6.05
N THR A 620 -11.23 -22.14 -6.93
CA THR A 620 -10.52 -23.09 -7.82
C THR A 620 -9.60 -24.05 -7.06
N ASP A 621 -9.06 -23.65 -5.91
CA ASP A 621 -8.29 -24.48 -4.97
C ASP A 621 -8.55 -24.03 -3.53
N ALA A 622 -9.52 -24.67 -2.87
CA ALA A 622 -9.94 -24.34 -1.51
C ALA A 622 -8.80 -24.42 -0.48
N GLY A 623 -7.84 -25.32 -0.69
CA GLY A 623 -6.68 -25.44 0.20
C GLY A 623 -5.77 -24.21 0.09
N LYS A 624 -5.52 -23.75 -1.14
CA LYS A 624 -4.75 -22.53 -1.40
C LYS A 624 -5.49 -21.29 -0.89
N ALA A 625 -6.79 -21.19 -1.12
CA ALA A 625 -7.61 -20.09 -0.60
C ALA A 625 -7.54 -20.02 0.94
N LEU A 626 -7.65 -21.15 1.64
CA LEU A 626 -7.51 -21.18 3.10
C LEU A 626 -6.13 -20.72 3.59
N VAL A 627 -5.05 -21.00 2.86
CA VAL A 627 -3.69 -20.51 3.15
C VAL A 627 -3.58 -19.00 2.93
N ASN A 628 -4.19 -18.48 1.86
CA ASN A 628 -4.27 -17.04 1.61
C ASN A 628 -4.98 -16.31 2.76
N LEU A 629 -6.16 -16.80 3.15
CA LEU A 629 -6.93 -16.27 4.27
C LEU A 629 -6.17 -16.40 5.60
N ARG A 630 -5.44 -17.51 5.80
CA ARG A 630 -4.63 -17.68 7.00
C ARG A 630 -3.60 -16.57 7.12
N THR A 631 -3.00 -16.12 6.03
CA THR A 631 -1.99 -15.05 6.03
C THR A 631 -2.55 -13.72 6.55
N LEU A 632 -3.84 -13.47 6.35
CA LEU A 632 -4.53 -12.25 6.81
C LEU A 632 -4.81 -12.24 8.32
N LEU A 633 -4.86 -13.42 8.96
CA LEU A 633 -5.20 -13.56 10.37
C LEU A 633 -3.99 -13.33 11.28
N GLY A 634 -4.18 -12.45 12.26
CA GLY A 634 -3.25 -12.22 13.36
C GLY A 634 -3.06 -13.43 14.28
N SER A 635 -2.22 -13.28 15.30
CA SER A 635 -1.82 -14.40 16.19
C SER A 635 -2.99 -14.98 17.00
N ASN A 636 -4.01 -14.20 17.30
CA ASN A 636 -5.23 -14.67 17.99
C ASN A 636 -6.42 -14.83 17.02
N GLY A 637 -6.14 -14.87 15.72
CA GLY A 637 -7.20 -14.83 14.72
C GLY A 637 -8.05 -16.10 14.66
N ALA A 638 -9.22 -16.00 14.05
CA ALA A 638 -10.10 -17.14 13.78
C ALA A 638 -10.77 -17.05 12.41
N LEU A 639 -11.21 -18.20 11.92
CA LEU A 639 -12.08 -18.37 10.76
C LEU A 639 -13.42 -18.93 11.25
N ILE A 640 -14.51 -18.30 10.82
CA ILE A 640 -15.87 -18.82 10.97
C ILE A 640 -16.45 -18.94 9.56
N MET A 641 -16.81 -20.15 9.15
CA MET A 641 -17.35 -20.39 7.81
C MET A 641 -18.63 -21.20 7.86
N LEU A 642 -19.60 -20.85 7.02
CA LEU A 642 -20.81 -21.63 6.77
C LEU A 642 -20.62 -22.30 5.43
N GLU A 643 -20.71 -23.63 5.38
CA GLU A 643 -20.61 -24.36 4.11
C GLU A 643 -21.71 -25.41 4.01
N VAL A 644 -22.17 -25.62 2.77
CA VAL A 644 -22.99 -26.78 2.41
C VAL A 644 -22.09 -28.02 2.41
N THR A 645 -22.42 -28.96 3.30
CA THR A 645 -21.65 -30.20 3.49
C THR A 645 -22.35 -31.43 2.90
N GLN A 646 -23.63 -31.34 2.54
CA GLN A 646 -24.37 -32.42 1.90
C GLN A 646 -24.54 -32.26 0.39
N LYS A 647 -24.24 -33.35 -0.33
CA LYS A 647 -24.32 -33.47 -1.79
C LYS A 647 -25.74 -33.77 -2.28
N ARG A 648 -26.70 -32.93 -1.91
CA ARG A 648 -28.11 -33.04 -2.32
C ARG A 648 -28.29 -32.70 -3.81
N GLN A 649 -29.36 -33.20 -4.43
CA GLN A 649 -29.60 -33.00 -5.85
C GLN A 649 -30.02 -31.56 -6.14
N PHE A 650 -30.76 -30.95 -5.23
CA PHE A 650 -31.13 -29.54 -5.30
C PHE A 650 -29.91 -28.62 -5.43
N HIS A 651 -28.85 -28.81 -4.64
CA HIS A 651 -27.64 -27.98 -4.70
C HIS A 651 -26.89 -28.11 -6.05
N LYS A 652 -26.93 -29.29 -6.68
CA LYS A 652 -26.38 -29.49 -8.02
C LYS A 652 -27.15 -28.73 -9.10
N ILE A 653 -28.34 -28.20 -8.82
CA ILE A 653 -29.08 -27.28 -9.69
C ILE A 653 -28.90 -25.84 -9.21
N SER A 654 -29.12 -25.56 -7.92
CA SER A 654 -29.13 -24.21 -7.39
C SER A 654 -27.77 -23.52 -7.37
N MET A 655 -26.69 -24.30 -7.22
CA MET A 655 -25.30 -23.83 -7.23
C MET A 655 -24.55 -24.31 -8.46
N GLY A 656 -24.91 -25.48 -8.99
CA GLY A 656 -24.20 -26.13 -10.12
C GLY A 656 -24.13 -25.35 -11.43
N LEU A 657 -24.93 -24.28 -11.54
CA LEU A 657 -25.03 -23.43 -12.72
C LEU A 657 -24.19 -22.15 -12.63
N THR A 658 -23.58 -21.85 -11.48
CA THR A 658 -22.65 -20.72 -11.36
C THR A 658 -21.36 -21.00 -12.13
N ASP A 659 -20.71 -19.95 -12.62
CA ASP A 659 -19.48 -20.09 -13.41
C ASP A 659 -18.32 -20.71 -12.61
N SER A 660 -18.29 -20.46 -11.30
CA SER A 660 -17.28 -20.92 -10.33
C SER A 660 -17.45 -22.39 -9.90
N TYR A 661 -18.68 -22.91 -9.84
CA TYR A 661 -18.96 -24.23 -9.23
C TYR A 661 -18.16 -25.39 -9.85
N SER A 662 -17.90 -25.34 -11.16
CA SER A 662 -17.15 -26.37 -11.88
C SER A 662 -15.65 -26.06 -12.03
N ALA A 663 -15.16 -24.95 -11.46
CA ALA A 663 -13.78 -24.48 -11.64
C ALA A 663 -12.74 -25.20 -10.74
N TYR A 664 -13.19 -25.97 -9.73
CA TYR A 664 -12.30 -26.67 -8.80
C TYR A 664 -11.24 -27.56 -9.50
N SER A 665 -9.99 -27.43 -9.05
CA SER A 665 -8.81 -28.07 -9.67
C SER A 665 -7.92 -28.79 -8.65
N ASP A 666 -8.20 -28.66 -7.36
CA ASP A 666 -7.48 -29.39 -6.34
C ASP A 666 -7.79 -30.89 -6.38
N LYS A 667 -6.78 -31.67 -6.01
CA LYS A 667 -6.81 -33.13 -6.04
C LYS A 667 -8.00 -33.70 -5.26
N PHE A 668 -8.36 -33.08 -4.14
CA PHE A 668 -9.37 -33.61 -3.23
C PHE A 668 -10.77 -33.57 -3.86
N ARG A 669 -11.17 -32.42 -4.41
CA ARG A 669 -12.46 -32.25 -5.10
C ARG A 669 -12.51 -32.95 -6.46
N LEU A 670 -11.38 -33.07 -7.15
CA LEU A 670 -11.29 -33.84 -8.40
C LEU A 670 -11.53 -35.35 -8.20
N GLU A 671 -10.97 -35.96 -7.16
CA GLU A 671 -11.12 -37.41 -6.90
C GLU A 671 -12.58 -37.84 -6.69
N GLN A 672 -13.40 -36.97 -6.13
CA GLN A 672 -14.83 -37.22 -5.88
C GLN A 672 -15.77 -36.55 -6.88
N ASN A 673 -15.21 -35.85 -7.88
CA ASN A 673 -15.96 -35.07 -8.87
C ASN A 673 -17.05 -34.17 -8.25
N SER A 674 -16.75 -33.45 -7.17
CA SER A 674 -17.71 -32.57 -6.50
C SER A 674 -17.00 -31.39 -5.83
N PRO A 675 -17.52 -30.16 -5.95
CA PRO A 675 -16.98 -29.02 -5.23
C PRO A 675 -17.36 -29.02 -3.74
N LEU A 676 -18.46 -29.70 -3.38
CA LEU A 676 -18.98 -29.78 -2.02
C LEU A 676 -18.23 -30.83 -1.20
N LEU A 677 -17.90 -30.48 0.03
CA LEU A 677 -17.09 -31.28 0.94
C LEU A 677 -17.86 -31.60 2.22
N GLU A 678 -17.75 -32.83 2.69
CA GLU A 678 -18.22 -33.23 4.02
C GLU A 678 -17.36 -32.56 5.11
N TYR A 679 -17.88 -32.43 6.32
CA TYR A 679 -17.19 -31.77 7.43
C TYR A 679 -15.79 -32.36 7.71
N GLU A 680 -15.65 -33.70 7.73
CA GLU A 680 -14.35 -34.35 7.95
C GLU A 680 -13.31 -33.99 6.87
N GLN A 681 -13.78 -33.64 5.68
CA GLN A 681 -12.95 -33.25 4.55
C GLN A 681 -12.53 -31.79 4.69
N TRP A 682 -13.47 -30.90 5.07
CA TRP A 682 -13.18 -29.52 5.44
C TRP A 682 -12.17 -29.45 6.59
N GLU A 683 -12.38 -30.21 7.66
CA GLU A 683 -11.48 -30.27 8.82
C GLU A 683 -10.03 -30.58 8.40
N LYS A 684 -9.84 -31.54 7.48
CA LYS A 684 -8.51 -31.90 6.95
C LYS A 684 -7.89 -30.76 6.13
N LEU A 685 -8.65 -30.06 5.31
CA LEU A 685 -8.14 -28.92 4.52
C LEU A 685 -7.78 -27.74 5.42
N ILE A 686 -8.68 -27.37 6.34
CA ILE A 686 -8.48 -26.29 7.31
C ILE A 686 -7.25 -26.58 8.18
N SER A 687 -7.10 -27.80 8.68
CA SER A 687 -5.90 -28.16 9.46
C SER A 687 -4.61 -28.06 8.65
N ARG A 688 -4.60 -28.49 7.38
CA ARG A 688 -3.43 -28.37 6.50
C ARG A 688 -3.08 -26.92 6.16
N ALA A 689 -4.06 -26.02 6.17
CA ALA A 689 -3.87 -24.60 5.91
C ALA A 689 -3.31 -23.82 7.11
N GLY A 690 -3.05 -24.47 8.25
CA GLY A 690 -2.43 -23.83 9.42
C GLY A 690 -3.45 -23.30 10.43
N TYR A 691 -4.56 -24.02 10.59
CA TYR A 691 -5.54 -23.78 11.62
C TYR A 691 -5.60 -24.96 12.61
N SER A 692 -6.04 -24.68 13.84
CA SER A 692 -6.31 -25.64 14.90
C SER A 692 -7.63 -25.34 15.60
N ASP A 693 -7.99 -26.14 16.61
CA ASP A 693 -9.26 -26.01 17.35
C ASP A 693 -10.44 -25.93 16.38
N ILE A 694 -10.55 -26.94 15.50
CA ILE A 694 -11.57 -26.99 14.46
C ILE A 694 -12.80 -27.67 15.04
N SER A 695 -13.97 -27.06 14.89
CA SER A 695 -15.24 -27.63 15.31
C SER A 695 -16.37 -27.22 14.37
N SER A 696 -17.50 -27.93 14.41
CA SER A 696 -18.67 -27.65 13.58
C SER A 696 -19.98 -27.68 14.36
N ILE A 697 -20.94 -26.92 13.84
CA ILE A 697 -22.32 -26.88 14.31
C ILE A 697 -23.22 -27.18 13.11
N PRO A 698 -23.90 -28.35 13.07
CA PRO A 698 -23.78 -29.47 14.01
C PRO A 698 -22.43 -30.21 13.92
N LEU A 699 -22.08 -30.97 14.96
CA LEU A 699 -20.80 -31.72 15.09
C LEU A 699 -20.58 -32.83 14.06
N SER A 700 -21.60 -33.18 13.28
CA SER A 700 -21.56 -34.17 12.22
C SER A 700 -22.55 -33.79 11.14
N ASP A 701 -22.28 -34.23 9.91
CA ASP A 701 -23.17 -34.05 8.77
C ASP A 701 -24.43 -34.89 8.94
N GLY A 702 -25.38 -34.35 9.71
CA GLY A 702 -26.64 -34.98 10.08
C GLY A 702 -27.85 -34.31 9.42
N PHE A 703 -29.04 -34.67 9.90
CA PHE A 703 -30.38 -34.36 9.35
C PHE A 703 -30.80 -32.87 9.30
N ASN A 704 -29.87 -31.94 9.54
CA ASN A 704 -30.15 -30.54 9.78
C ASN A 704 -29.68 -29.72 8.57
N GLY A 705 -30.51 -29.49 7.56
CA GLY A 705 -30.17 -28.50 6.53
C GLY A 705 -29.16 -28.92 5.47
N GLY A 706 -28.19 -29.78 5.81
CA GLY A 706 -27.04 -30.08 4.96
C GLY A 706 -25.96 -28.99 4.97
N GLN A 707 -25.91 -28.18 6.03
CA GLN A 707 -24.96 -27.10 6.22
C GLN A 707 -24.27 -27.21 7.59
N ASN A 708 -23.04 -26.71 7.68
CA ASN A 708 -22.30 -26.61 8.95
C ASN A 708 -21.71 -25.22 9.10
N VAL A 709 -21.85 -24.64 10.29
CA VAL A 709 -20.98 -23.53 10.73
C VAL A 709 -19.72 -24.16 11.32
N ILE A 710 -18.61 -24.01 10.61
CA ILE A 710 -17.29 -24.50 10.99
C ILE A 710 -16.51 -23.33 11.59
N THR A 711 -15.90 -23.58 12.73
CA THR A 711 -15.04 -22.62 13.43
C THR A 711 -13.63 -23.18 13.52
N ALA A 712 -12.63 -22.34 13.33
CA ALA A 712 -11.23 -22.72 13.40
C ALA A 712 -10.37 -21.56 13.90
N ALA A 713 -9.39 -21.85 14.74
CA ALA A 713 -8.46 -20.85 15.23
C ALA A 713 -7.16 -20.85 14.43
N ALA A 714 -6.60 -19.66 14.16
CA ALA A 714 -5.32 -19.53 13.49
C ALA A 714 -4.17 -20.00 14.40
N ASP A 715 -3.31 -20.89 13.89
CA ASP A 715 -2.14 -21.37 14.63
C ASP A 715 -1.15 -20.24 14.94
N LYS A 716 -0.70 -20.07 16.18
CA LYS A 716 0.34 -19.08 16.51
C LYS A 716 1.71 -19.53 15.99
N LYS A 717 1.98 -19.24 14.72
CA LYS A 717 3.27 -19.42 14.04
C LYS A 717 4.08 -18.13 14.06
N TYR A 718 3.43 -17.00 13.76
CA TYR A 718 4.02 -15.67 13.75
C TYR A 718 3.36 -14.77 14.79
N ILE A 719 4.16 -13.88 15.36
CA ILE A 719 3.72 -12.77 16.20
C ILE A 719 3.88 -11.54 15.33
N TYR A 720 2.77 -11.05 14.76
CA TYR A 720 2.81 -9.94 13.83
C TYR A 720 3.06 -8.61 14.56
N PRO A 721 3.92 -7.73 14.02
CA PRO A 721 4.13 -6.39 14.58
C PRO A 721 2.93 -5.49 14.32
N ASP A 722 2.71 -4.52 15.21
CA ASP A 722 1.72 -3.46 14.99
C ASP A 722 2.32 -2.40 14.05
N ILE A 723 1.62 -2.13 12.95
CA ILE A 723 2.06 -1.16 11.94
C ILE A 723 2.04 0.28 12.47
N ASN A 724 1.09 0.62 13.35
CA ASN A 724 1.00 1.95 13.93
C ASN A 724 2.17 2.22 14.87
N GLU A 725 2.52 1.23 15.71
CA GLU A 725 3.71 1.28 16.57
C GLU A 725 4.98 1.50 15.73
N MET A 726 5.10 0.84 14.58
CA MET A 726 6.25 1.02 13.68
C MET A 726 6.33 2.45 13.12
N TYR A 727 5.22 3.02 12.65
CA TYR A 727 5.18 4.40 12.17
C TYR A 727 5.47 5.41 13.29
N GLU A 728 4.94 5.22 14.50
CA GLU A 728 5.22 6.07 15.65
C GLU A 728 6.72 6.03 16.02
N MET A 729 7.32 4.84 16.07
CA MET A 729 8.75 4.70 16.34
C MET A 729 9.61 5.42 15.29
N LEU A 730 9.24 5.34 14.01
CA LEU A 730 9.94 6.05 12.95
C LEU A 730 9.82 7.57 13.10
N ARG A 731 8.60 8.10 13.34
CA ARG A 731 8.36 9.55 13.53
C ARG A 731 9.19 10.14 14.66
N ASN A 732 9.45 9.36 15.71
CA ASN A 732 10.21 9.81 16.88
C ASN A 732 11.74 9.79 16.68
N ARG A 733 12.25 9.02 15.71
CA ARG A 733 13.70 8.71 15.60
C ARG A 733 14.36 9.17 14.31
N VAL A 734 13.66 9.08 13.19
CA VAL A 734 14.22 9.44 11.88
C VAL A 734 13.64 10.77 11.39
N MET A 735 14.33 11.42 10.46
CA MET A 735 13.81 12.64 9.84
C MET A 735 12.50 12.36 9.10
N SER A 736 11.60 13.34 9.02
CA SER A 736 10.28 13.15 8.41
C SER A 736 10.34 12.62 6.97
N TYR A 737 11.32 13.06 6.18
CA TYR A 737 11.55 12.58 4.80
C TYR A 737 12.14 11.16 4.71
N MET A 738 12.51 10.54 5.83
CA MET A 738 13.00 9.15 5.92
C MET A 738 11.90 8.17 6.37
N ILE A 739 10.71 8.66 6.70
CA ILE A 739 9.58 7.81 7.04
C ILE A 739 9.09 7.17 5.73
N PRO A 740 9.00 5.82 5.64
CA PRO A 740 8.49 5.14 4.45
C PRO A 740 7.05 5.54 4.15
N ASP A 741 6.72 5.65 2.87
CA ASP A 741 5.34 5.82 2.39
C ASP A 741 4.50 4.59 2.77
N HIS A 742 5.09 3.39 2.68
CA HIS A 742 4.40 2.13 3.00
C HIS A 742 5.28 1.18 3.81
N ILE A 743 4.69 0.54 4.83
CA ILE A 743 5.28 -0.60 5.55
C ILE A 743 4.52 -1.87 5.16
N VAL A 744 5.24 -2.88 4.64
CA VAL A 744 4.67 -4.15 4.17
C VAL A 744 5.15 -5.29 5.06
N ILE A 745 4.22 -6.06 5.62
CA ILE A 745 4.53 -7.21 6.46
C ILE A 745 4.57 -8.48 5.62
N LEU A 746 5.72 -9.18 5.63
CA LEU A 746 5.95 -10.41 4.89
C LEU A 746 6.23 -11.57 5.86
N GLU A 747 5.72 -12.77 5.59
CA GLU A 747 6.11 -13.95 6.39
C GLU A 747 7.61 -14.25 6.29
N SER A 748 8.19 -14.02 5.11
CA SER A 748 9.62 -14.19 4.87
C SER A 748 10.08 -13.34 3.69
N PHE A 749 11.34 -12.94 3.70
CA PHE A 749 11.92 -12.24 2.55
C PHE A 749 12.17 -13.19 1.37
N PRO A 750 12.00 -12.72 0.13
CA PRO A 750 12.47 -13.45 -1.04
C PRO A 750 14.01 -13.47 -1.03
N TYR A 751 14.61 -14.63 -1.25
CA TYR A 751 16.07 -14.79 -1.30
C TYR A 751 16.54 -15.20 -2.70
N THR A 752 17.74 -14.75 -3.08
CA THR A 752 18.49 -15.24 -4.25
C THR A 752 19.05 -16.64 -3.98
N SER A 753 19.52 -17.33 -5.02
CA SER A 753 20.24 -18.62 -4.89
C SER A 753 21.44 -18.56 -3.92
N ASN A 754 22.04 -17.39 -3.75
CA ASN A 754 23.14 -17.12 -2.82
C ASN A 754 22.69 -16.70 -1.41
N LYS A 755 21.41 -16.88 -1.05
CA LYS A 755 20.81 -16.51 0.25
C LYS A 755 20.89 -15.02 0.62
N LYS A 756 21.13 -14.14 -0.35
CA LYS A 756 20.94 -12.69 -0.18
C LYS A 756 19.50 -12.31 -0.48
N ILE A 757 18.94 -11.31 0.22
CA ILE A 757 17.59 -10.81 -0.05
C ILE A 757 17.49 -10.34 -1.51
N ASN A 758 16.46 -10.81 -2.21
CA ASN A 758 16.19 -10.44 -3.58
C ASN A 758 15.22 -9.26 -3.62
N ARG A 759 15.77 -8.05 -3.50
CA ARG A 759 14.99 -6.79 -3.48
C ARG A 759 14.08 -6.60 -4.70
N LYS A 760 14.41 -7.22 -5.85
CA LYS A 760 13.59 -7.16 -7.07
C LYS A 760 12.26 -7.91 -6.96
N LEU A 761 12.17 -8.87 -6.03
CA LEU A 761 10.95 -9.66 -5.78
C LEU A 761 10.15 -9.14 -4.59
N LEU A 762 10.59 -8.03 -3.95
CA LEU A 762 9.79 -7.39 -2.91
C LEU A 762 8.52 -6.81 -3.56
N PRO A 763 7.34 -7.07 -2.99
CA PRO A 763 6.08 -6.63 -3.58
C PRO A 763 5.97 -5.10 -3.57
N VAL A 764 5.26 -4.56 -4.54
CA VAL A 764 4.83 -3.16 -4.52
C VAL A 764 3.34 -3.20 -4.22
N VAL A 765 2.94 -2.53 -3.15
CA VAL A 765 1.52 -2.36 -2.82
C VAL A 765 1.08 -1.05 -3.45
N ASP A 766 0.25 -1.14 -4.48
CA ASP A 766 -0.39 0.03 -5.08
C ASP A 766 -1.63 0.33 -4.24
N VAL A 767 -1.51 1.27 -3.28
CA VAL A 767 -2.67 1.70 -2.49
C VAL A 767 -3.52 2.62 -3.38
N LYS A 768 -4.23 2.03 -4.33
CA LYS A 768 -5.17 2.72 -5.21
C LYS A 768 -6.62 2.64 -4.76
N GLU A 769 -6.92 1.86 -3.72
CA GLU A 769 -8.31 1.49 -3.42
C GLU A 769 -8.80 1.86 -2.01
N GLU A 770 -8.02 2.53 -1.16
CA GLU A 770 -8.44 2.71 0.25
C GLU A 770 -9.36 3.89 0.59
N ASP A 771 -9.85 4.71 -0.35
CA ASP A 771 -10.69 5.86 0.01
C ASP A 771 -11.97 6.10 -0.81
N THR A 772 -12.42 5.17 -1.65
CA THR A 772 -13.74 5.27 -2.32
C THR A 772 -14.89 4.67 -1.51
N GLU A 773 -14.63 3.73 -0.60
CA GLU A 773 -15.69 2.97 0.10
C GLU A 773 -15.98 3.47 1.54
N ASN A 774 -15.13 4.33 2.10
CA ASN A 774 -15.36 5.16 3.30
C ASN A 774 -15.39 6.65 2.93
N TYR A 775 -16.03 6.97 1.80
CA TYR A 775 -16.14 8.34 1.34
C TYR A 775 -17.04 9.14 2.27
N GLU A 776 -16.42 9.90 3.17
CA GLU A 776 -17.10 10.95 3.91
C GLU A 776 -17.02 12.23 3.06
N PRO A 777 -18.16 12.75 2.58
CA PRO A 777 -18.16 13.97 1.79
C PRO A 777 -17.76 15.16 2.65
N PRO A 778 -17.16 16.19 2.03
CA PRO A 778 -16.93 17.45 2.72
C PRO A 778 -18.25 18.08 3.18
N SER A 779 -18.31 18.43 4.46
CA SER A 779 -19.50 18.90 5.17
C SER A 779 -19.45 20.38 5.56
N THR A 780 -18.25 20.97 5.63
CA THR A 780 -18.05 22.41 5.87
C THR A 780 -17.58 23.13 4.61
N GLU A 781 -17.78 24.45 4.53
CA GLU A 781 -17.30 25.26 3.38
C GLU A 781 -15.79 25.13 3.18
N THR A 782 -15.03 25.05 4.28
CA THR A 782 -13.59 24.85 4.24
C THR A 782 -13.26 23.44 3.74
N GLU A 783 -13.90 22.38 4.24
CA GLU A 783 -13.72 21.01 3.74
C GLU A 783 -14.01 20.91 2.22
N ILE A 784 -15.08 21.57 1.73
CA ILE A 784 -15.45 21.56 0.31
C ILE A 784 -14.34 22.19 -0.54
N MET A 785 -13.79 23.32 -0.09
CA MET A 785 -12.70 23.99 -0.78
C MET A 785 -11.43 23.12 -0.80
N LEU A 786 -11.05 22.57 0.34
CA LEU A 786 -9.88 21.70 0.46
C LEU A 786 -9.99 20.48 -0.46
N SER A 787 -11.14 19.81 -0.47
CA SER A 787 -11.43 18.69 -1.37
C SER A 787 -11.32 19.09 -2.83
N GLY A 788 -11.92 20.20 -3.26
CA GLY A 788 -11.85 20.65 -4.66
C GLY A 788 -10.43 20.93 -5.14
N ILE A 789 -9.59 21.51 -4.27
CA ILE A 789 -8.18 21.75 -4.59
C ILE A 789 -7.40 20.44 -4.73
N LEU A 790 -7.67 19.45 -3.88
CA LEU A 790 -7.01 18.14 -3.91
C LEU A 790 -7.44 17.29 -5.11
N GLU A 791 -8.72 17.32 -5.47
CA GLU A 791 -9.25 16.65 -6.66
C GLU A 791 -8.52 17.11 -7.93
N ASP A 792 -8.29 18.41 -8.07
CA ASP A 792 -7.53 18.95 -9.20
C ASP A 792 -6.04 18.57 -9.21
N ILE A 793 -5.47 18.21 -8.05
CA ILE A 793 -4.04 17.83 -7.93
C ILE A 793 -3.85 16.34 -8.17
N LEU A 794 -4.77 15.52 -7.66
CA LEU A 794 -4.66 14.08 -7.67
C LEU A 794 -5.22 13.43 -8.94
N GLU A 795 -5.93 14.19 -9.78
CA GLU A 795 -6.64 13.69 -10.98
C GLU A 795 -7.59 12.50 -10.68
N ASN A 796 -7.90 12.28 -9.40
CA ASN A 796 -8.79 11.24 -8.88
C ASN A 796 -10.10 11.88 -8.44
N SER A 797 -11.22 11.25 -8.80
CA SER A 797 -12.55 11.73 -8.46
C SER A 797 -12.88 11.35 -7.01
N HIS A 798 -13.00 12.38 -6.16
CA HIS A 798 -13.56 12.36 -4.81
C HIS A 798 -12.72 11.69 -3.70
N LEU A 799 -11.90 12.50 -3.03
CA LEU A 799 -11.19 12.10 -1.81
C LEU A 799 -12.09 12.23 -0.57
N SER A 800 -12.17 11.19 0.26
CA SER A 800 -12.85 11.25 1.57
C SER A 800 -12.22 12.31 2.47
N VAL A 801 -13.00 13.02 3.29
CA VAL A 801 -12.40 14.04 4.17
C VAL A 801 -11.56 13.47 5.31
N THR A 802 -11.70 12.17 5.59
CA THR A 802 -10.87 11.43 6.54
C THR A 802 -9.69 10.72 5.89
N ALA A 803 -9.58 10.77 4.56
CA ALA A 803 -8.48 10.19 3.81
C ALA A 803 -7.15 10.77 4.30
N ASN A 804 -6.18 9.89 4.56
CA ASN A 804 -4.84 10.36 4.85
C ASN A 804 -4.21 10.85 3.53
N LEU A 805 -3.94 12.15 3.44
CA LEU A 805 -3.44 12.81 2.24
C LEU A 805 -2.16 12.14 1.70
N VAL A 806 -1.26 11.72 2.58
CA VAL A 806 0.00 11.06 2.18
C VAL A 806 -0.29 9.70 1.55
N ASN A 807 -1.18 8.90 2.15
CA ASN A 807 -1.59 7.61 1.61
C ASN A 807 -2.35 7.77 0.28
N ALA A 808 -3.15 8.82 0.17
CA ALA A 808 -3.92 9.20 -1.02
C ALA A 808 -3.04 9.70 -2.19
N GLY A 809 -1.72 9.72 -2.05
CA GLY A 809 -0.79 10.10 -3.11
C GLY A 809 -0.39 11.58 -3.12
N ILE A 810 -0.75 12.34 -2.08
CA ILE A 810 -0.13 13.65 -1.80
C ILE A 810 1.27 13.38 -1.24
N ASP A 811 2.19 13.12 -2.15
CA ASP A 811 3.62 13.08 -1.86
C ASP A 811 4.15 14.48 -1.50
N SER A 812 5.46 14.60 -1.28
CA SER A 812 6.05 15.92 -0.98
C SER A 812 5.70 16.97 -2.03
N LEU A 813 5.70 16.62 -3.32
CA LEU A 813 5.41 17.54 -4.43
C LEU A 813 3.91 17.92 -4.48
N GLY A 814 3.03 16.94 -4.31
CA GLY A 814 1.58 17.12 -4.21
C GLY A 814 1.22 18.03 -3.03
N GLY A 815 1.85 17.81 -1.87
CA GLY A 815 1.58 18.59 -0.65
C GLY A 815 1.98 20.06 -0.81
N ILE A 816 3.03 20.33 -1.59
CA ILE A 816 3.48 21.68 -1.89
C ILE A 816 2.55 22.37 -2.90
N THR A 817 2.14 21.64 -3.94
CA THR A 817 1.16 22.13 -4.91
C THR A 817 -0.16 22.45 -4.20
N PHE A 818 -0.57 21.58 -3.27
CA PHE A 818 -1.74 21.79 -2.42
C PHE A 818 -1.59 23.04 -1.57
N ASN A 819 -0.47 23.17 -0.86
CA ASN A 819 -0.17 24.36 -0.06
C ASN A 819 -0.22 25.66 -0.88
N THR A 820 0.35 25.64 -2.08
CA THR A 820 0.38 26.80 -2.99
C THR A 820 -1.03 27.21 -3.39
N ARG A 821 -1.87 26.25 -3.78
CA ARG A 821 -3.27 26.53 -4.14
C ARG A 821 -4.10 27.00 -2.96
N LEU A 822 -3.82 26.53 -1.73
CA LEU A 822 -4.46 27.07 -0.52
C LEU A 822 -4.14 28.56 -0.33
N GLN A 823 -2.86 28.93 -0.51
CA GLN A 823 -2.45 30.33 -0.42
C GLN A 823 -3.06 31.21 -1.52
N ASP A 824 -3.17 30.69 -2.75
CA ASP A 824 -3.86 31.39 -3.85
C ASP A 824 -5.35 31.62 -3.54
N ASN A 825 -5.95 30.79 -2.68
CA ASN A 825 -7.31 30.95 -2.14
C ASN A 825 -7.35 31.75 -0.82
N GLY A 826 -6.26 32.40 -0.42
CA GLY A 826 -6.18 33.25 0.77
C GLY A 826 -6.07 32.50 2.09
N ILE A 827 -5.79 31.18 2.06
CA ILE A 827 -5.59 30.37 3.26
C ILE A 827 -4.10 30.22 3.55
N ASN A 828 -3.67 30.70 4.72
CA ASN A 828 -2.28 30.62 5.15
C ASN A 828 -2.09 29.46 6.16
N VAL A 829 -1.65 28.32 5.64
CA VAL A 829 -1.31 27.13 6.43
C VAL A 829 0.08 26.68 6.04
N GLY A 830 0.92 26.32 6.99
CA GLY A 830 2.29 25.85 6.71
C GLY A 830 2.30 24.40 6.21
N LEU A 831 3.31 24.06 5.39
CA LEU A 831 3.50 22.68 4.93
C LEU A 831 3.66 21.69 6.11
N SER A 832 4.31 22.11 7.20
CA SER A 832 4.42 21.30 8.43
C SER A 832 3.07 21.00 9.07
N GLU A 833 2.11 21.91 8.95
CA GLU A 833 0.77 21.77 9.52
C GLU A 833 -0.06 20.81 8.67
N ILE A 834 0.08 20.86 7.34
CA ILE A 834 -0.53 19.88 6.42
C ILE A 834 -0.06 18.45 6.78
N TYR A 835 1.21 18.26 7.10
CA TYR A 835 1.71 16.94 7.53
C TYR A 835 1.33 16.56 8.96
N ALA A 836 1.13 17.55 9.85
CA ALA A 836 0.68 17.31 11.21
C ALA A 836 -0.83 16.99 11.29
N HIS A 837 -1.60 17.49 10.32
CA HIS A 837 -3.04 17.29 10.17
C HIS A 837 -3.31 16.64 8.80
N PRO A 838 -2.95 15.35 8.65
CA PRO A 838 -2.85 14.69 7.35
C PRO A 838 -4.20 14.32 6.73
N THR A 839 -5.32 14.91 7.16
CA THR A 839 -6.66 14.68 6.59
C THR A 839 -7.36 16.00 6.30
N ILE A 840 -8.28 16.01 5.32
CA ILE A 840 -9.05 17.22 4.97
C ILE A 840 -9.83 17.74 6.18
N ARG A 841 -10.37 16.84 7.00
CA ARG A 841 -11.16 17.18 8.18
C ARG A 841 -10.31 17.82 9.29
N GLU A 842 -9.15 17.25 9.59
CA GLU A 842 -8.26 17.83 10.62
C GLU A 842 -7.73 19.19 10.18
N LEU A 843 -7.36 19.32 8.90
CA LEU A 843 -6.89 20.57 8.32
C LEU A 843 -8.02 21.62 8.27
N GLY A 844 -9.23 21.20 7.90
CA GLY A 844 -10.42 22.05 7.85
C GLY A 844 -10.77 22.61 9.22
N LYS A 845 -10.75 21.77 10.26
CA LYS A 845 -10.94 22.22 11.65
C LYS A 845 -9.92 23.27 12.06
N LEU A 846 -8.64 23.05 11.80
CA LEU A 846 -7.57 24.01 12.12
C LEU A 846 -7.83 25.37 11.45
N ILE A 847 -8.22 25.36 10.17
CA ILE A 847 -8.51 26.59 9.41
C ILE A 847 -9.76 27.29 9.95
N ASP A 848 -10.82 26.55 10.27
CA ASP A 848 -12.06 27.10 10.79
C ASP A 848 -11.89 27.67 12.21
N GLU A 849 -11.08 27.04 13.06
CA GLU A 849 -10.70 27.54 14.39
C GLU A 849 -9.99 28.90 14.29
N ARG A 850 -9.02 29.04 13.37
CA ARG A 850 -8.33 30.32 13.13
C ARG A 850 -9.25 31.42 12.62
N LYS A 851 -10.17 31.10 11.71
CA LYS A 851 -11.17 32.05 11.22
C LYS A 851 -12.05 32.57 12.36
N ASN A 852 -12.41 31.71 13.31
CA ASN A 852 -13.21 32.13 14.47
C ASN A 852 -12.42 32.98 15.46
N GLU A 853 -11.14 32.69 15.69
CA GLU A 853 -10.26 33.52 16.53
C GLU A 853 -10.04 34.93 15.93
N ASP A 854 -9.85 35.04 14.61
CA ASP A 854 -9.70 36.34 13.93
C ASP A 854 -10.98 37.19 13.98
N ILE A 855 -12.16 36.56 14.08
CA ILE A 855 -13.45 37.25 14.26
C ILE A 855 -13.62 37.74 15.70
N GLU A 856 -13.23 36.95 16.72
CA GLU A 856 -13.29 37.37 18.12
C GLU A 856 -12.30 38.50 18.46
N PHE A 857 -11.12 38.53 17.84
CA PHE A 857 -10.15 39.62 18.03
C PHE A 857 -10.45 40.87 17.17
N GLY A 858 -11.28 40.75 16.13
CA GLY A 858 -11.72 41.86 15.28
C GLY A 858 -12.87 42.70 15.84
N GLU A 859 -13.53 42.24 16.91
CA GLU A 859 -14.62 42.96 17.60
C GLU A 859 -14.18 43.77 18.85
N ILE A 860 -12.87 43.99 19.08
CA ILE A 860 -12.33 44.80 20.19
C ILE A 860 -11.97 46.24 19.77
#